data_AF-A0A935T423-F1
#
_entry.id   AF-A0A935T423-F1
#
_cell.length_a   1.000
_cell.length_b   1.000
_cell.length_c   1.000
_cell.angle_alpha   90.00
_cell.angle_beta   90.00
_cell.angle_gamma   90.00
#
_symmetry.space_group_name_H-M   'P 1'
#
loop_
_entity.id
_entity.type
_entity.pdbx_description
1 polymer ?
#
loop_
_entity_poly.entity_id
_entity_poly.type
_entity_poly.pdbx_seq_one_letter_code
_entity_poly.pdbx_strand_id
1 'polypeptide(L)'
;MSVELVLGAGDHALGQLDLGAGAHLLRLLAQLGQPLRIEDALALGIDGEARIAHQQSPRVLDRAVVAVAPGLRGIDHEGRRRESHGEQHGHDRRRLQPIQCAELPSCSGSRTDARPCARRSPSQRPDPALALARSAQEEDLALLRLAPFGKKRAAIVLALALGLGSNAACDRGEDPSASPSDPVERRADGPPATDRPPILPDAPWFELPADWDAQHPTLSPNAHLEVHAAALAEQQLADTPADLAGRFWLESVEAVGGGDDAGGTAAKTGERPVLRASSRQRFRLVFEVGPPGIADGGSLFLLADPFWFWSEVQTNDPAAAGYTTAALRASPSTKATGPVPRLVPSDVPGAFRVEGRALAAGEQIELVYGAGAAGAKVDRYAEVGAEIRLGLDGDADGRRAWIPPAVAVDVVAGEPAELVAFGPAEVAPGEAPTLSLSLVDDAGNRASWPDAAPGPNGRARATFHLASLDHASAVPARGLGRQKSEIAASDPHRIQLVAPTAEGTLRLHVRGEGALARFEAELPPIVVRRAPRRLVFGDLHGHTRYSDGTGSPDAYFRYARDVARLDVVALTDHDHWGIEALDESPARQAEILALAKTWHAPGRFVTLPGYEWTSWLHGHRHVLSFDDRLEIHSSLASATDRPDELWAALRGKPALTFAHHSAGDPIATNWHYAPDPELEPVTEIASVHGMSEALDASAPIGGAVPGNFVRDVLLHGARLGFIGSGDSHDGHPGLAQIASGQSGLAGLFVESLDRDAIHAALKRRHTFATNGIRPWLDVTLDGVEMGGALPDGSSNGAAPTNAPAAADALAARPSATGARDHRLQIRYEATAPIERVELIRTGHRAVVDLLAATGAPADRPVYRLDLERRIPRLGPGEFHYVRILQADGGVAWSSPIFAAQDESGAQEEPISQDPRVQKGE
;
A
#
# COMPACT_ATOMS: atom_id res chain seq x y z
N MET A 1 24.06 6.84 38.10
CA MET A 1 25.37 7.46 37.83
C MET A 1 25.12 8.80 37.17
N SER A 2 25.87 9.84 37.51
CA SER A 2 25.75 11.18 36.90
C SER A 2 26.80 11.37 35.80
N VAL A 3 26.46 12.18 34.81
CA VAL A 3 27.39 12.71 33.81
C VAL A 3 27.20 14.23 33.79
N GLU A 4 28.21 14.98 34.24
CA GLU A 4 28.25 16.43 34.07
C GLU A 4 28.90 16.78 32.73
N LEU A 5 28.30 17.71 31.99
CA LEU A 5 28.90 18.33 30.81
C LEU A 5 29.20 19.80 31.12
N VAL A 6 30.47 20.10 31.38
CA VAL A 6 30.95 21.45 31.66
C VAL A 6 31.17 22.20 30.35
N LEU A 7 30.29 23.14 30.02
CA LEU A 7 30.46 24.05 28.90
C LEU A 7 31.36 25.22 29.32
N GLY A 8 32.58 25.27 28.77
CA GLY A 8 33.50 26.40 28.95
C GLY A 8 33.11 27.59 28.07
N ALA A 9 33.04 28.79 28.66
CA ALA A 9 32.66 30.00 27.93
C ALA A 9 33.82 30.62 27.14
N GLY A 10 33.49 31.17 25.96
CA GLY A 10 34.40 31.98 25.14
C GLY A 10 33.63 32.67 24.01
N ASP A 11 33.52 33.99 24.05
CA ASP A 11 32.79 34.77 23.06
C ASP A 11 33.47 34.76 21.69
N HIS A 12 32.73 34.43 20.62
CA HIS A 12 32.39 35.37 19.54
C HIS A 12 31.52 34.71 18.44
N ALA A 13 30.66 35.52 17.80
CA ALA A 13 29.90 35.23 16.57
C ALA A 13 28.91 34.04 16.60
N LEU A 14 27.66 34.32 16.98
CA LEU A 14 26.52 33.44 16.71
C LEU A 14 26.14 33.47 15.22
N GLY A 15 26.45 32.39 14.51
CA GLY A 15 25.83 31.99 13.24
C GLY A 15 24.91 30.78 13.45
N GLN A 16 23.98 30.54 12.52
CA GLN A 16 22.91 29.53 12.60
C GLN A 16 23.33 28.18 13.23
N LEU A 17 22.58 27.74 14.25
CA LEU A 17 22.60 26.35 14.71
C LEU A 17 21.75 25.48 13.78
N ASP A 18 22.23 24.26 13.54
CA ASP A 18 21.66 23.28 12.60
C ASP A 18 20.48 22.52 13.21
N LEU A 19 19.44 22.27 12.41
CA LEU A 19 18.22 21.54 12.80
C LEU A 19 18.46 20.05 13.07
N GLY A 20 19.55 19.46 12.55
CA GLY A 20 19.82 18.02 12.67
C GLY A 20 19.97 17.51 14.12
N ALA A 21 20.38 18.36 15.07
CA ALA A 21 20.67 17.94 16.45
C ALA A 21 19.43 17.49 17.24
N GLY A 22 18.27 18.14 17.04
CA GLY A 22 17.04 17.85 17.80
C GLY A 22 16.45 16.47 17.47
N ALA A 23 16.44 16.10 16.19
CA ALA A 23 15.95 14.81 15.74
C ALA A 23 16.76 13.63 16.31
N HIS A 24 18.07 13.81 16.49
CA HIS A 24 18.93 12.75 17.00
C HIS A 24 18.69 12.45 18.48
N LEU A 25 18.40 13.49 19.29
CA LEU A 25 18.05 13.35 20.70
C LEU A 25 16.69 12.64 20.89
N LEU A 26 15.70 12.97 20.06
CA LEU A 26 14.39 12.31 20.07
C LEU A 26 14.48 10.81 19.73
N ARG A 27 15.30 10.44 18.72
CA ARG A 27 15.58 9.03 18.41
C ARG A 27 16.22 8.30 19.61
N LEU A 28 17.14 8.95 20.33
CA LEU A 28 17.78 8.37 21.51
C LEU A 28 16.80 8.16 22.67
N LEU A 29 15.90 9.11 22.92
CA LEU A 29 14.90 9.02 23.99
C LEU A 29 13.83 7.95 23.69
N ALA A 30 13.41 7.83 22.42
CA ALA A 30 12.51 6.76 21.99
C ALA A 30 13.13 5.36 22.18
N GLN A 31 14.43 5.19 21.85
CA GLN A 31 15.18 3.95 22.08
C GLN A 31 15.33 3.58 23.57
N LEU A 32 15.10 4.52 24.50
CA LEU A 32 15.17 4.29 25.95
C LEU A 32 13.80 4.09 26.62
N GLY A 33 12.71 4.00 25.83
CA GLY A 33 11.38 3.63 26.31
C GLY A 33 10.76 4.59 27.33
N GLN A 34 11.15 5.86 27.34
CA GLN A 34 10.59 6.88 28.23
C GLN A 34 9.46 7.66 27.54
N PRO A 35 8.28 7.84 28.17
CA PRO A 35 7.19 8.61 27.59
C PRO A 35 7.46 10.13 27.68
N LEU A 36 7.69 10.77 26.54
CA LEU A 36 7.70 12.23 26.42
C LEU A 36 6.31 12.82 26.62
N ARG A 37 6.24 14.01 27.23
CA ARG A 37 5.00 14.80 27.33
C ARG A 37 4.93 15.81 26.19
N ILE A 38 3.71 16.06 25.71
CA ILE A 38 3.43 17.03 24.62
C ILE A 38 3.93 18.44 24.99
N GLU A 39 3.92 18.76 26.28
CA GLU A 39 4.41 20.00 26.88
C GLU A 39 5.89 20.29 26.54
N ASP A 40 6.74 19.26 26.52
CA ASP A 40 8.19 19.38 26.28
C ASP A 40 8.50 19.59 24.78
N ALA A 41 7.68 19.03 23.89
CA ALA A 41 7.86 19.18 22.44
C ALA A 41 7.58 20.62 21.97
N LEU A 42 6.59 21.28 22.56
CA LEU A 42 6.22 22.66 22.25
C LEU A 42 7.29 23.68 22.67
N ALA A 43 8.12 23.35 23.67
CA ALA A 43 9.23 24.20 24.12
C ALA A 43 10.39 24.29 23.12
N LEU A 44 10.44 23.42 22.11
CA LEU A 44 11.50 23.38 21.09
C LEU A 44 11.16 24.17 19.81
N GLY A 45 10.00 24.84 19.73
CA GLY A 45 9.66 25.73 18.62
C GLY A 45 9.33 25.03 17.30
N ILE A 46 8.87 23.78 17.36
CA ILE A 46 8.39 23.02 16.19
C ILE A 46 6.91 23.35 15.97
N ASP A 47 6.58 24.05 14.88
CA ASP A 47 5.19 24.25 14.45
C ASP A 47 4.55 22.91 14.03
N GLY A 48 3.25 22.79 14.30
CA GLY A 48 2.55 21.51 14.48
C GLY A 48 2.19 20.69 13.23
N GLU A 49 3.06 20.59 12.22
CA GLU A 49 2.83 19.75 11.02
C GLU A 49 3.66 18.46 10.98
N ALA A 50 4.35 18.11 12.07
CA ALA A 50 5.04 16.82 12.24
C ALA A 50 4.07 15.64 12.45
N ARG A 51 3.20 15.36 11.45
CA ARG A 51 2.48 14.09 11.36
C ARG A 51 3.50 12.97 11.15
N ILE A 52 3.74 12.16 12.18
CA ILE A 52 4.34 10.84 12.01
C ILE A 52 3.44 10.07 11.03
N ALA A 53 4.03 9.52 9.98
CA ALA A 53 3.33 8.78 8.94
C ALA A 53 2.85 7.42 9.44
N HIS A 54 1.82 7.41 10.29
CA HIS A 54 0.86 6.33 10.25
C HIS A 54 0.19 6.38 8.89
N GLN A 55 0.59 5.46 7.99
CA GLN A 55 -0.21 5.08 6.83
C GLN A 55 -1.63 4.82 7.31
N GLN A 56 -2.62 5.32 6.57
CA GLN A 56 -4.02 5.06 6.90
C GLN A 56 -4.28 3.57 6.68
N SER A 57 -4.61 2.83 7.74
CA SER A 57 -5.24 1.53 7.57
C SER A 57 -6.51 1.71 6.72
N PRO A 58 -6.87 0.78 5.80
CA PRO A 58 -8.06 0.89 4.95
C PRO A 58 -9.44 0.91 5.67
N ARG A 59 -9.47 1.13 6.99
CA ARG A 59 -10.64 1.05 7.88
C ARG A 59 -11.55 2.28 7.81
N VAL A 60 -11.84 2.77 6.59
CA VAL A 60 -12.93 3.74 6.32
C VAL A 60 -13.73 3.34 5.06
N LEU A 61 -13.77 2.05 4.73
CA LEU A 61 -14.85 1.46 3.92
C LEU A 61 -15.60 0.40 4.74
N ASP A 62 -16.07 0.79 5.93
CA ASP A 62 -17.37 0.34 6.45
C ASP A 62 -17.74 1.02 7.79
N ARG A 63 -18.98 1.54 7.87
CA ARG A 63 -19.84 1.85 9.05
C ARG A 63 -20.59 3.18 8.99
N ALA A 64 -21.78 3.17 8.38
CA ALA A 64 -22.83 4.15 8.68
C ALA A 64 -24.25 3.62 8.33
N VAL A 65 -24.77 2.68 9.13
CA VAL A 65 -26.17 2.21 8.99
C VAL A 65 -26.91 2.39 10.32
N VAL A 66 -27.77 3.41 10.39
CA VAL A 66 -28.60 3.71 11.56
C VAL A 66 -30.05 3.92 11.12
N ALA A 67 -30.91 2.95 11.45
CA ALA A 67 -32.32 2.98 11.05
C ALA A 67 -33.12 4.06 11.80
N VAL A 68 -33.84 4.92 11.05
CA VAL A 68 -34.81 5.87 11.60
C VAL A 68 -36.21 5.27 11.50
N ALA A 69 -36.72 4.73 12.61
CA ALA A 69 -38.01 4.04 12.64
C ALA A 69 -39.22 5.01 12.63
N PRO A 70 -40.17 4.90 11.68
CA PRO A 70 -41.42 5.67 11.71
C PRO A 70 -42.41 5.06 12.72
N GLY A 71 -42.85 5.87 13.69
CA GLY A 71 -43.69 5.42 14.79
C GLY A 71 -45.16 5.16 14.45
N LEU A 72 -45.49 3.98 13.90
CA LEU A 72 -46.87 3.51 13.76
C LEU A 72 -47.50 3.19 15.13
N ARG A 73 -48.45 4.03 15.57
CA ARG A 73 -49.36 3.70 16.68
C ARG A 73 -50.72 3.24 16.17
N GLY A 74 -50.95 1.92 16.19
CA GLY A 74 -52.30 1.38 16.21
C GLY A 74 -52.96 1.66 17.56
N ILE A 75 -54.21 2.11 17.55
CA ILE A 75 -55.12 2.08 18.71
C ILE A 75 -56.43 1.51 18.19
N ASP A 76 -56.84 0.37 18.75
CA ASP A 76 -58.06 -0.33 18.38
C ASP A 76 -59.13 -0.16 19.47
N HIS A 77 -60.38 0.16 19.07
CA HIS A 77 -61.61 -0.52 19.53
C HIS A 77 -62.90 0.23 19.12
N GLU A 78 -63.84 -0.54 18.56
CA GLU A 78 -65.32 -0.43 18.57
C GLU A 78 -66.05 0.92 18.32
N GLY A 79 -66.93 0.97 17.31
CA GLY A 79 -67.74 2.18 17.03
C GLY A 79 -69.03 2.10 16.19
N ARG A 80 -69.59 0.92 15.91
CA ARG A 80 -70.94 0.65 15.30
C ARG A 80 -71.61 1.71 14.37
N ARG A 81 -71.78 1.29 13.10
CA ARG A 81 -72.99 1.44 12.23
C ARG A 81 -73.29 2.76 11.45
N ARG A 82 -73.71 2.51 10.19
CA ARG A 82 -74.69 3.20 9.30
C ARG A 82 -74.26 4.32 8.33
N GLU A 83 -74.28 3.96 7.04
CA GLU A 83 -75.20 4.48 5.99
C GLU A 83 -75.47 6.00 5.92
N SER A 84 -75.01 6.69 4.85
CA SER A 84 -75.88 7.18 3.74
C SER A 84 -75.17 8.16 2.77
N HIS A 85 -75.87 8.59 1.70
CA HIS A 85 -75.38 9.39 0.56
C HIS A 85 -75.42 10.93 0.79
N GLY A 86 -74.77 11.70 -0.11
CA GLY A 86 -74.87 13.18 -0.23
C GLY A 86 -73.49 13.81 -0.43
N GLU A 87 -72.94 14.13 -1.60
CA GLU A 87 -73.37 14.99 -2.73
C GLU A 87 -73.42 16.53 -2.47
N GLN A 88 -72.74 17.25 -3.38
CA GLN A 88 -72.91 18.65 -3.83
C GLN A 88 -72.49 19.88 -2.97
N HIS A 89 -71.62 20.69 -3.60
CA HIS A 89 -71.56 22.16 -3.78
C HIS A 89 -71.99 23.17 -2.68
N GLY A 90 -71.21 24.27 -2.55
CA GLY A 90 -71.68 25.54 -1.98
C GLY A 90 -70.64 26.69 -1.91
N HIS A 91 -70.70 27.68 -2.81
CA HIS A 91 -70.06 29.01 -2.65
C HIS A 91 -70.74 29.81 -1.50
N ASP A 92 -70.21 30.85 -0.83
CA ASP A 92 -69.50 32.04 -1.32
C ASP A 92 -69.06 32.98 -0.15
N ARG A 93 -68.18 33.96 -0.46
CA ARG A 93 -67.85 35.25 0.21
C ARG A 93 -68.41 35.62 1.61
N ARG A 94 -67.52 36.16 2.46
CA ARG A 94 -67.33 37.62 2.78
C ARG A 94 -66.04 37.83 3.59
N ARG A 95 -65.05 38.59 3.09
CA ARG A 95 -64.79 40.04 3.34
C ARG A 95 -64.75 40.46 4.82
N LEU A 96 -63.57 40.86 5.30
CA LEU A 96 -63.35 42.12 6.07
C LEU A 96 -61.86 42.55 6.07
N GLN A 97 -61.63 43.86 5.98
CA GLN A 97 -60.38 44.66 6.04
C GLN A 97 -60.83 46.13 6.32
N PRO A 98 -59.97 47.13 6.62
CA PRO A 98 -58.48 47.20 6.58
C PRO A 98 -57.86 47.52 7.96
N ILE A 99 -56.55 47.84 8.10
CA ILE A 99 -55.88 49.17 8.06
C ILE A 99 -54.36 48.88 8.15
N GLN A 100 -53.46 49.25 7.20
CA GLN A 100 -52.74 50.53 7.01
C GLN A 100 -51.88 51.00 8.23
N CYS A 101 -50.65 51.52 8.13
CA CYS A 101 -49.78 51.95 7.01
C CYS A 101 -48.28 51.77 7.41
N ALA A 102 -47.34 51.52 6.47
CA ALA A 102 -46.29 52.45 5.94
C ALA A 102 -45.15 52.85 6.94
N GLU A 103 -43.87 53.07 6.58
CA GLU A 103 -43.13 52.98 5.30
C GLU A 103 -41.59 52.89 5.52
N LEU A 104 -40.78 52.93 4.44
CA LEU A 104 -39.29 52.85 4.39
C LEU A 104 -38.67 54.31 4.43
N PRO A 105 -37.40 54.66 4.02
CA PRO A 105 -36.27 53.88 3.47
C PRO A 105 -34.79 54.31 3.81
N SER A 106 -33.85 53.45 3.38
CA SER A 106 -32.56 53.74 2.68
C SER A 106 -31.34 54.53 3.28
N CYS A 107 -30.19 53.84 3.25
CA CYS A 107 -28.92 54.20 2.55
C CYS A 107 -27.78 55.09 3.13
N SER A 108 -26.55 54.52 3.01
CA SER A 108 -25.29 55.08 2.43
C SER A 108 -24.16 55.69 3.31
N GLY A 109 -22.92 55.33 2.93
CA GLY A 109 -21.61 55.97 3.26
C GLY A 109 -21.03 55.72 4.67
N SER A 110 -19.74 55.89 4.96
CA SER A 110 -18.47 55.78 4.18
C SER A 110 -17.25 56.03 5.12
N ARG A 111 -16.05 55.55 4.75
CA ARG A 111 -14.67 55.78 5.31
C ARG A 111 -14.48 57.08 6.15
N THR A 112 -13.65 57.17 7.20
CA THR A 112 -12.16 56.99 7.25
C THR A 112 -11.57 56.85 8.68
N ASP A 113 -10.25 56.64 8.79
CA ASP A 113 -9.42 56.49 10.00
C ASP A 113 -9.30 57.72 10.94
N ALA A 114 -8.95 57.48 12.24
CA ALA A 114 -7.72 57.99 12.90
C ALA A 114 -7.64 57.77 14.44
N ARG A 115 -6.42 57.51 14.95
CA ARG A 115 -5.96 57.70 16.36
C ARG A 115 -5.22 59.10 16.45
N PRO A 116 -4.64 59.63 17.56
CA PRO A 116 -4.25 58.99 18.84
C PRO A 116 -4.24 59.79 20.19
N CYS A 117 -4.06 59.02 21.29
CA CYS A 117 -3.25 59.26 22.51
C CYS A 117 -3.15 60.62 23.26
N ALA A 118 -3.65 60.62 24.51
CA ALA A 118 -2.98 61.16 25.72
C ALA A 118 -3.66 60.59 27.00
N ARG A 119 -3.20 60.70 28.27
CA ARG A 119 -1.93 60.72 29.07
C ARG A 119 -2.39 60.41 30.55
N ARG A 120 -1.63 60.16 31.62
CA ARG A 120 -0.21 60.38 32.06
C ARG A 120 0.15 59.30 33.15
N SER A 121 1.22 59.50 33.92
CA SER A 121 1.59 58.76 35.17
C SER A 121 1.99 59.81 36.28
N PRO A 122 2.57 59.55 37.49
CA PRO A 122 3.55 58.49 37.84
C PRO A 122 3.63 57.90 39.30
N SER A 123 4.25 56.69 39.39
CA SER A 123 5.26 56.19 40.38
C SER A 123 5.14 56.33 41.92
N GLN A 124 5.32 55.21 42.66
CA GLN A 124 6.60 54.81 43.35
C GLN A 124 6.47 53.41 44.03
N ARG A 125 7.60 52.76 44.42
CA ARG A 125 7.66 51.51 45.22
C ARG A 125 8.04 51.82 46.70
N PRO A 126 7.82 50.93 47.68
CA PRO A 126 8.80 49.86 47.99
C PRO A 126 8.18 48.49 48.36
N ASP A 127 9.04 47.51 48.66
CA ASP A 127 8.76 46.19 49.26
C ASP A 127 9.50 46.12 50.62
N PRO A 128 8.95 45.48 51.67
CA PRO A 128 9.59 44.25 52.16
C PRO A 128 8.64 43.18 52.76
N ALA A 129 9.11 41.92 52.77
CA ALA A 129 8.40 40.76 53.31
C ALA A 129 8.73 40.39 54.78
N LEU A 130 7.78 39.76 55.49
CA LEU A 130 7.89 38.90 56.69
C LEU A 130 6.47 38.29 56.96
N ALA A 131 6.23 37.10 57.53
CA ALA A 131 7.06 35.92 57.82
C ALA A 131 6.16 34.69 58.18
N LEU A 132 6.57 33.46 57.79
CA LEU A 132 6.20 32.11 58.32
C LEU A 132 4.68 31.72 58.40
N ALA A 133 4.25 30.45 58.20
CA ALA A 133 4.93 29.18 58.49
C ALA A 133 4.50 27.96 57.62
N ARG A 134 5.51 27.30 57.03
CA ARG A 134 5.70 25.83 56.77
C ARG A 134 4.53 24.87 56.47
N SER A 135 4.52 24.33 55.24
CA SER A 135 4.24 22.92 54.85
C SER A 135 4.29 22.79 53.31
N ALA A 136 4.77 21.73 52.61
CA ALA A 136 5.59 20.54 52.92
C ALA A 136 5.02 19.46 53.89
N GLN A 137 5.14 18.15 53.63
CA GLN A 137 5.51 17.38 52.41
C GLN A 137 5.03 15.90 52.57
N GLU A 138 4.89 15.16 51.47
CA GLU A 138 4.86 13.69 51.36
C GLU A 138 3.65 12.83 51.85
N GLU A 139 3.45 11.77 51.05
CA GLU A 139 2.99 10.39 51.35
C GLU A 139 1.55 9.99 51.79
N ASP A 140 1.10 8.94 51.08
CA ASP A 140 0.38 7.73 51.50
C ASP A 140 -1.16 7.56 51.62
N LEU A 141 -1.55 6.38 51.12
CA LEU A 141 -2.63 5.46 51.54
C LEU A 141 -4.04 5.98 51.92
N ALA A 142 -4.95 5.81 50.96
CA ALA A 142 -6.10 4.88 51.01
C ALA A 142 -7.24 5.00 52.07
N LEU A 143 -8.44 4.52 51.68
CA LEU A 143 -9.51 3.95 52.54
C LEU A 143 -10.26 4.95 53.50
N LEU A 144 -11.58 4.96 53.72
CA LEU A 144 -12.70 4.03 53.46
C LEU A 144 -14.07 4.76 53.29
N ARG A 145 -15.01 4.13 52.56
CA ARG A 145 -16.48 3.99 52.82
C ARG A 145 -17.34 5.28 52.98
N LEU A 146 -18.60 5.33 52.53
CA LEU A 146 -19.65 4.29 52.58
C LEU A 146 -20.32 4.00 51.23
N ALA A 147 -21.04 2.87 51.18
CA ALA A 147 -21.80 2.36 50.02
C ALA A 147 -23.33 2.37 50.32
N PRO A 148 -24.21 1.97 49.38
CA PRO A 148 -24.44 0.53 49.17
C PRO A 148 -24.58 0.04 47.71
N PHE A 149 -24.45 -1.28 47.55
CA PHE A 149 -24.41 -2.10 46.33
C PHE A 149 -25.63 -2.06 45.38
N GLY A 150 -25.37 -2.35 44.10
CA GLY A 150 -26.33 -2.91 43.12
C GLY A 150 -25.62 -3.74 42.03
N LYS A 151 -25.62 -5.08 42.13
CA LYS A 151 -24.76 -5.98 41.32
C LYS A 151 -25.37 -6.35 39.94
N LYS A 152 -24.57 -6.34 38.86
CA LYS A 152 -24.28 -7.50 37.97
C LYS A 152 -23.34 -7.18 36.79
N ARG A 153 -22.68 -8.23 36.28
CA ARG A 153 -21.89 -8.36 35.03
C ARG A 153 -20.66 -7.45 34.84
N ALA A 154 -19.52 -7.95 35.33
CA ALA A 154 -18.20 -7.77 34.72
C ALA A 154 -17.44 -9.11 34.82
N ALA A 155 -17.31 -9.82 33.69
CA ALA A 155 -16.56 -11.07 33.51
C ALA A 155 -16.45 -11.35 32.00
N ILE A 156 -15.45 -12.13 31.57
CA ILE A 156 -15.16 -12.48 30.16
C ILE A 156 -14.68 -11.29 29.29
N VAL A 157 -13.48 -10.74 29.58
CA VAL A 157 -12.46 -10.35 28.56
C VAL A 157 -11.03 -10.46 29.18
N LEU A 158 -10.75 -11.49 30.00
CA LEU A 158 -9.41 -11.70 30.57
C LEU A 158 -9.16 -13.17 30.95
N ALA A 159 -9.14 -14.05 29.94
CA ALA A 159 -8.90 -15.49 30.12
C ALA A 159 -8.21 -16.19 28.92
N LEU A 160 -7.77 -15.44 27.89
CA LEU A 160 -7.12 -15.98 26.68
C LEU A 160 -5.79 -15.25 26.34
N ALA A 161 -5.10 -14.77 27.37
CA ALA A 161 -3.73 -14.28 27.26
C ALA A 161 -2.94 -14.69 28.52
N LEU A 162 -1.84 -15.45 28.32
CA LEU A 162 -1.01 -16.20 29.29
C LEU A 162 -1.37 -17.69 29.41
N GLY A 163 -0.73 -18.52 28.58
CA GLY A 163 -0.99 -19.98 28.53
C GLY A 163 0.12 -20.87 27.95
N LEU A 164 1.37 -20.39 27.84
CA LEU A 164 2.51 -21.26 27.50
C LEU A 164 3.09 -21.87 28.78
N GLY A 165 2.92 -23.19 28.94
CA GLY A 165 3.42 -23.94 30.10
C GLY A 165 4.83 -24.50 29.88
N SER A 166 5.80 -24.02 30.67
CA SER A 166 7.14 -24.62 30.72
C SER A 166 7.16 -25.87 31.60
N ASN A 167 7.55 -27.02 31.04
CA ASN A 167 7.74 -28.26 31.79
C ASN A 167 9.14 -28.32 32.43
N ALA A 168 9.22 -28.42 33.77
CA ALA A 168 10.06 -29.37 34.53
C ALA A 168 10.33 -28.95 35.99
N ALA A 169 9.73 -29.66 36.96
CA ALA A 169 10.35 -30.01 38.26
C ALA A 169 9.47 -31.03 39.02
N CYS A 170 10.08 -31.96 39.74
CA CYS A 170 9.38 -32.92 40.61
C CYS A 170 9.28 -32.39 42.05
N ASP A 171 8.20 -32.67 42.78
CA ASP A 171 8.21 -33.75 43.79
C ASP A 171 6.79 -34.16 44.28
N ARG A 172 6.73 -35.26 45.03
CA ARG A 172 5.62 -35.97 45.71
C ARG A 172 4.40 -35.16 46.23
N GLY A 173 3.20 -35.75 46.13
CA GLY A 173 1.99 -35.37 46.91
C GLY A 173 0.78 -36.30 46.67
N GLU A 174 0.35 -37.00 47.72
CA GLU A 174 -0.54 -38.19 47.72
C GLU A 174 -2.03 -38.00 47.27
N ASP A 175 -2.59 -39.09 46.74
CA ASP A 175 -4.02 -39.45 46.53
C ASP A 175 -4.71 -39.77 47.91
N PRO A 176 -6.04 -40.02 48.09
CA PRO A 176 -7.23 -39.94 47.20
C PRO A 176 -8.43 -39.12 47.76
N SER A 177 -9.55 -39.01 47.02
CA SER A 177 -10.84 -39.66 47.42
C SER A 177 -12.11 -39.29 46.61
N ALA A 178 -12.96 -40.33 46.45
CA ALA A 178 -14.44 -40.33 46.37
C ALA A 178 -15.20 -39.62 45.22
N SER A 179 -15.70 -40.46 44.30
CA SER A 179 -16.95 -40.27 43.53
C SER A 179 -18.16 -40.86 44.33
N PRO A 180 -19.37 -41.13 43.78
CA PRO A 180 -20.05 -40.63 42.56
C PRO A 180 -21.52 -40.14 42.82
N SER A 181 -22.21 -39.57 41.81
CA SER A 181 -23.67 -39.78 41.59
C SER A 181 -24.23 -39.18 40.28
N ASP A 182 -24.77 -40.05 39.43
CA ASP A 182 -25.68 -39.79 38.30
C ASP A 182 -27.15 -39.59 38.78
N PRO A 183 -28.14 -39.30 37.90
CA PRO A 183 -28.19 -38.39 36.72
C PRO A 183 -29.47 -37.50 36.77
N VAL A 184 -29.82 -36.77 35.69
CA VAL A 184 -31.20 -36.72 35.10
C VAL A 184 -31.30 -35.83 33.85
N GLU A 185 -32.31 -36.14 33.03
CA GLU A 185 -32.59 -35.73 31.64
C GLU A 185 -32.72 -34.23 31.29
N ARG A 186 -32.20 -33.91 30.10
CA ARG A 186 -32.74 -33.03 29.03
C ARG A 186 -33.85 -32.01 29.41
N ARG A 187 -33.55 -30.74 29.16
CA ARG A 187 -34.40 -29.88 28.30
C ARG A 187 -33.54 -29.05 27.35
N ALA A 188 -34.05 -28.80 26.15
CA ALA A 188 -33.53 -27.77 25.27
C ALA A 188 -34.17 -26.42 25.65
N ASP A 189 -33.40 -25.34 25.51
CA ASP A 189 -33.84 -23.97 25.20
C ASP A 189 -32.56 -23.13 25.01
N GLY A 190 -32.22 -22.78 23.77
CA GLY A 190 -31.04 -21.97 23.45
C GLY A 190 -31.32 -20.46 23.54
N PRO A 191 -30.35 -19.62 23.90
CA PRO A 191 -30.46 -18.17 23.72
C PRO A 191 -30.44 -17.83 22.21
N PRO A 192 -31.12 -16.75 21.77
CA PRO A 192 -31.39 -16.50 20.36
C PRO A 192 -30.21 -15.88 19.59
N ALA A 193 -30.38 -15.81 18.26
CA ALA A 193 -29.55 -15.07 17.34
C ALA A 193 -29.38 -13.58 17.73
N THR A 194 -28.34 -12.94 17.21
CA THR A 194 -27.94 -11.58 17.55
C THR A 194 -28.90 -10.52 17.02
N ASP A 195 -29.44 -9.68 17.89
CA ASP A 195 -30.20 -8.46 17.55
C ASP A 195 -29.31 -7.38 16.89
N ARG A 196 -28.85 -7.63 15.66
CA ARG A 196 -28.37 -6.62 14.72
C ARG A 196 -29.26 -6.69 13.47
N PRO A 197 -29.82 -5.57 12.97
CA PRO A 197 -30.41 -5.56 11.65
C PRO A 197 -29.32 -5.86 10.60
N PRO A 198 -29.67 -6.42 9.43
CA PRO A 198 -28.74 -6.53 8.31
C PRO A 198 -28.24 -5.14 7.87
N ILE A 199 -27.03 -5.10 7.29
CA ILE A 199 -26.36 -3.86 6.87
C ILE A 199 -27.11 -3.20 5.70
N LEU A 200 -27.82 -3.98 4.89
CA LEU A 200 -28.75 -3.50 3.86
C LEU A 200 -30.17 -4.01 4.20
N PRO A 201 -31.24 -3.23 4.01
CA PRO A 201 -32.58 -3.58 4.51
C PRO A 201 -33.15 -4.90 3.99
N ASP A 202 -32.87 -5.22 2.72
CA ASP A 202 -33.44 -6.37 2.00
C ASP A 202 -32.36 -7.40 1.56
N ALA A 203 -31.09 -7.21 1.94
CA ALA A 203 -30.09 -8.26 1.76
C ALA A 203 -30.38 -9.44 2.72
N PRO A 204 -30.29 -10.70 2.24
CA PRO A 204 -30.49 -11.85 3.11
C PRO A 204 -29.45 -11.86 4.23
N TRP A 205 -29.88 -12.14 5.46
CA TRP A 205 -28.96 -12.35 6.58
C TRP A 205 -28.06 -13.55 6.27
N PHE A 206 -26.77 -13.29 6.06
CA PHE A 206 -25.80 -14.29 5.66
C PHE A 206 -25.38 -15.14 6.86
N GLU A 207 -26.15 -16.20 7.12
CA GLU A 207 -25.65 -17.32 7.92
C GLU A 207 -24.60 -18.08 7.09
N LEU A 208 -23.43 -18.34 7.68
CA LEU A 208 -22.41 -19.17 7.04
C LEU A 208 -23.02 -20.54 6.68
N PRO A 209 -22.71 -21.11 5.51
CA PRO A 209 -23.15 -22.46 5.14
C PRO A 209 -22.90 -23.48 6.25
N ALA A 210 -23.80 -24.46 6.40
CA ALA A 210 -23.68 -25.48 7.45
C ALA A 210 -22.44 -26.39 7.29
N ASP A 211 -21.78 -26.33 6.14
CA ASP A 211 -20.53 -26.96 5.77
C ASP A 211 -19.37 -25.95 5.60
N TRP A 212 -19.52 -24.69 6.03
CA TRP A 212 -18.48 -23.66 5.94
C TRP A 212 -17.15 -24.10 6.53
N ASP A 213 -17.12 -24.67 7.74
CA ASP A 213 -15.90 -25.19 8.37
C ASP A 213 -15.29 -26.40 7.64
N ALA A 214 -16.07 -27.09 6.80
CA ALA A 214 -15.59 -28.20 5.97
C ALA A 214 -15.03 -27.71 4.62
N GLN A 215 -15.54 -26.58 4.12
CA GLN A 215 -14.97 -25.85 2.99
C GLN A 215 -13.70 -25.12 3.43
N HIS A 216 -13.74 -24.40 4.55
CA HIS A 216 -12.70 -23.50 5.07
C HIS A 216 -12.08 -24.00 6.39
N PRO A 217 -11.42 -25.19 6.42
CA PRO A 217 -11.01 -25.86 7.67
C PRO A 217 -9.93 -25.13 8.47
N THR A 218 -9.23 -24.18 7.87
CA THR A 218 -8.45 -23.16 8.57
C THR A 218 -8.52 -21.84 7.81
N LEU A 219 -8.55 -20.73 8.54
CA LEU A 219 -8.52 -19.37 8.03
C LEU A 219 -7.20 -18.68 8.42
N SER A 220 -6.89 -17.56 7.76
CA SER A 220 -5.80 -16.67 8.17
C SER A 220 -6.00 -16.18 9.62
N PRO A 221 -4.93 -16.02 10.42
CA PRO A 221 -5.02 -15.49 11.78
C PRO A 221 -5.66 -14.10 11.91
N ASN A 222 -5.72 -13.31 10.81
CA ASN A 222 -6.41 -12.03 10.72
C ASN A 222 -7.41 -11.97 9.54
N ALA A 223 -8.09 -13.09 9.22
CA ALA A 223 -9.12 -13.15 8.18
C ALA A 223 -10.29 -12.17 8.41
N HIS A 224 -10.77 -11.55 7.32
CA HIS A 224 -11.81 -10.52 7.34
C HIS A 224 -13.15 -11.07 6.86
N LEU A 225 -13.77 -11.94 7.68
CA LEU A 225 -15.07 -12.57 7.37
C LEU A 225 -16.18 -11.58 7.03
N GLU A 226 -16.23 -10.41 7.69
CA GLU A 226 -17.23 -9.36 7.40
C GLU A 226 -17.07 -8.81 5.96
N VAL A 227 -15.82 -8.65 5.47
CA VAL A 227 -15.52 -8.13 4.11
C VAL A 227 -15.82 -9.19 3.04
N HIS A 228 -15.39 -10.43 3.26
CA HIS A 228 -15.67 -11.53 2.33
C HIS A 228 -17.17 -11.80 2.17
N ALA A 229 -17.92 -11.78 3.27
CA ALA A 229 -19.38 -11.95 3.24
C ALA A 229 -20.10 -10.76 2.57
N ALA A 230 -19.59 -9.53 2.70
CA ALA A 230 -20.12 -8.37 1.98
C ALA A 230 -19.92 -8.51 0.47
N ALA A 231 -18.72 -8.88 0.02
CA ALA A 231 -18.43 -9.09 -1.40
C ALA A 231 -19.32 -10.20 -2.01
N LEU A 232 -19.46 -11.36 -1.34
CA LEU A 232 -20.37 -12.43 -1.74
C LEU A 232 -21.85 -12.00 -1.82
N ALA A 233 -22.27 -11.00 -1.04
CA ALA A 233 -23.61 -10.45 -1.09
C ALA A 233 -23.79 -9.44 -2.24
N GLU A 234 -22.80 -8.58 -2.51
CA GLU A 234 -22.85 -7.61 -3.62
C GLU A 234 -22.97 -8.32 -4.98
N GLN A 235 -22.26 -9.45 -5.17
CA GLN A 235 -22.35 -10.31 -6.39
C GLN A 235 -23.73 -10.98 -6.61
N GLN A 236 -24.56 -11.09 -5.58
CA GLN A 236 -25.88 -11.75 -5.69
C GLN A 236 -27.04 -10.77 -5.93
N LEU A 237 -26.80 -9.48 -5.74
CA LEU A 237 -27.74 -8.39 -6.01
C LEU A 237 -27.57 -7.92 -7.47
N ALA A 238 -28.63 -7.38 -8.08
CA ALA A 238 -28.63 -6.98 -9.50
C ALA A 238 -29.18 -5.56 -9.70
N ASP A 239 -28.56 -4.79 -10.61
CA ASP A 239 -28.96 -3.40 -10.89
C ASP A 239 -30.40 -3.30 -11.39
N THR A 240 -31.16 -2.36 -10.84
CA THR A 240 -32.47 -2.00 -11.39
C THR A 240 -32.31 -1.04 -12.57
N PRO A 241 -33.32 -0.93 -13.44
CA PRO A 241 -33.39 0.14 -14.43
C PRO A 241 -33.53 1.56 -13.85
N ALA A 242 -33.64 1.72 -12.52
CA ALA A 242 -33.66 3.04 -11.86
C ALA A 242 -32.23 3.51 -11.53
N ASP A 243 -31.37 2.61 -11.05
CA ASP A 243 -30.01 2.90 -10.58
C ASP A 243 -29.07 3.36 -11.70
N LEU A 244 -29.37 2.92 -12.94
CA LEU A 244 -28.64 3.32 -14.14
C LEU A 244 -29.28 4.51 -14.89
N ALA A 245 -30.36 5.10 -14.36
CA ALA A 245 -31.18 6.05 -15.10
C ALA A 245 -30.84 7.53 -14.86
N GLY A 246 -29.95 8.06 -15.71
CA GLY A 246 -29.82 9.50 -15.87
C GLY A 246 -28.75 9.92 -16.88
N ARG A 247 -28.24 11.15 -16.70
CA ARG A 247 -26.99 11.62 -17.34
C ARG A 247 -26.19 12.43 -16.33
N PHE A 248 -24.89 12.18 -16.24
CA PHE A 248 -23.96 12.91 -15.39
C PHE A 248 -22.91 13.64 -16.25
N TRP A 249 -22.56 14.88 -15.91
CA TRP A 249 -21.52 15.63 -16.62
C TRP A 249 -20.87 16.75 -15.79
N LEU A 250 -19.66 17.14 -16.18
CA LEU A 250 -19.00 18.35 -15.70
C LEU A 250 -19.54 19.58 -16.44
N GLU A 251 -19.96 20.61 -15.72
CA GLU A 251 -20.32 21.90 -16.31
C GLU A 251 -19.12 22.86 -16.34
N SER A 252 -18.38 22.95 -15.23
CA SER A 252 -17.21 23.82 -15.07
C SER A 252 -16.28 23.32 -13.97
N VAL A 253 -14.97 23.55 -14.12
CA VAL A 253 -13.99 23.47 -13.02
C VAL A 253 -13.28 24.81 -12.82
N GLU A 254 -13.11 25.21 -11.55
CA GLU A 254 -12.47 26.46 -11.13
C GLU A 254 -11.36 26.18 -10.12
N ALA A 255 -10.17 26.77 -10.31
CA ALA A 255 -9.10 26.70 -9.33
C ALA A 255 -9.48 27.45 -8.03
N VAL A 256 -9.08 26.89 -6.87
CA VAL A 256 -9.39 27.42 -5.54
C VAL A 256 -8.10 27.81 -4.83
N GLY A 257 -7.84 29.12 -4.79
CA GLY A 257 -6.59 29.71 -4.31
C GLY A 257 -6.10 30.77 -5.29
N GLY A 258 -4.91 31.32 -5.04
CA GLY A 258 -4.28 32.28 -5.93
C GLY A 258 -2.77 32.28 -5.72
N GLY A 259 -2.03 31.96 -6.77
CA GLY A 259 -0.62 31.57 -6.72
C GLY A 259 -0.38 30.36 -7.61
N ASP A 260 0.77 29.70 -7.46
CA ASP A 260 1.14 28.53 -8.27
C ASP A 260 0.25 27.30 -8.02
N ASP A 261 -0.43 27.25 -6.86
CA ASP A 261 -1.45 26.26 -6.49
C ASP A 261 -2.67 26.23 -7.42
N ALA A 262 -2.92 27.33 -8.15
CA ALA A 262 -4.09 27.47 -9.03
C ALA A 262 -3.95 26.72 -10.37
N GLY A 263 -3.11 25.67 -10.41
CA GLY A 263 -2.73 24.93 -11.61
C GLY A 263 -3.89 24.14 -12.24
N GLY A 264 -4.51 24.69 -13.27
CA GLY A 264 -5.47 23.99 -14.11
C GLY A 264 -6.01 24.86 -15.24
N THR A 265 -6.63 24.24 -16.23
CA THR A 265 -7.39 24.95 -17.29
C THR A 265 -8.88 24.96 -16.94
N ALA A 266 -9.52 26.13 -17.00
CA ALA A 266 -10.96 26.27 -16.76
C ALA A 266 -11.76 25.69 -17.94
N ALA A 267 -11.99 24.38 -17.89
CA ALA A 267 -12.76 23.64 -18.88
C ALA A 267 -14.26 23.90 -18.77
N LYS A 268 -14.96 23.76 -19.90
CA LYS A 268 -16.42 23.86 -20.02
C LYS A 268 -17.04 22.49 -20.27
N THR A 269 -18.38 22.47 -20.25
CA THR A 269 -19.19 21.30 -20.59
C THR A 269 -18.73 20.59 -21.87
N GLY A 270 -18.28 19.34 -21.73
CA GLY A 270 -17.79 18.51 -22.84
C GLY A 270 -16.28 18.57 -23.11
N GLU A 271 -15.53 19.41 -22.40
CA GLU A 271 -14.07 19.43 -22.40
C GLU A 271 -13.53 18.61 -21.20
N ARG A 272 -12.50 17.79 -21.44
CA ARG A 272 -11.76 17.07 -20.39
C ARG A 272 -10.71 18.03 -19.80
N PRO A 273 -10.83 18.46 -18.53
CA PRO A 273 -9.90 19.43 -17.95
C PRO A 273 -8.53 18.82 -17.71
N VAL A 274 -7.49 19.64 -17.87
CA VAL A 274 -6.13 19.33 -17.42
C VAL A 274 -5.86 20.11 -16.13
N LEU A 275 -5.51 19.39 -15.07
CA LEU A 275 -5.33 19.84 -13.70
C LEU A 275 -3.92 19.47 -13.21
N ARG A 276 -3.28 20.30 -12.38
CA ARG A 276 -1.99 19.93 -11.75
C ARG A 276 -2.25 18.98 -10.56
N ALA A 277 -1.39 17.98 -10.39
CA ALA A 277 -1.33 17.13 -9.21
C ALA A 277 -1.33 17.95 -7.91
N SER A 278 -2.05 17.48 -6.90
CA SER A 278 -2.32 18.15 -5.61
C SER A 278 -2.95 19.56 -5.66
N SER A 279 -3.33 20.08 -6.84
CA SER A 279 -3.99 21.38 -6.95
C SER A 279 -5.36 21.39 -6.26
N ARG A 280 -5.85 22.60 -5.92
CA ARG A 280 -7.16 22.80 -5.31
C ARG A 280 -8.15 23.34 -6.33
N GLN A 281 -9.30 22.67 -6.44
CA GLN A 281 -10.30 22.87 -7.49
C GLN A 281 -11.72 22.93 -6.90
N ARG A 282 -12.66 23.46 -7.68
CA ARG A 282 -14.10 23.38 -7.43
C ARG A 282 -14.78 22.90 -8.71
N PHE A 283 -15.41 21.74 -8.63
CA PHE A 283 -16.12 21.13 -9.74
C PHE A 283 -17.61 21.42 -9.60
N ARG A 284 -18.23 22.00 -10.64
CA ARG A 284 -19.69 22.02 -10.79
C ARG A 284 -20.09 20.90 -11.72
N LEU A 285 -20.76 19.92 -11.15
CA LEU A 285 -21.20 18.68 -11.76
C LEU A 285 -22.72 18.72 -11.82
N VAL A 286 -23.31 18.12 -12.85
CA VAL A 286 -24.76 18.14 -13.05
C VAL A 286 -25.24 16.72 -13.33
N PHE A 287 -26.32 16.33 -12.66
CA PHE A 287 -27.06 15.12 -12.93
C PHE A 287 -28.47 15.46 -13.44
N GLU A 288 -28.91 14.80 -14.50
CA GLU A 288 -30.29 14.85 -14.99
C GLU A 288 -30.97 13.50 -14.75
N VAL A 289 -32.08 13.54 -14.00
CA VAL A 289 -32.85 12.36 -13.59
C VAL A 289 -33.43 11.65 -14.80
N GLY A 290 -33.24 10.33 -14.90
CA GLY A 290 -33.68 9.53 -16.03
C GLY A 290 -35.17 9.12 -15.99
N PRO A 291 -35.60 8.30 -16.97
CA PRO A 291 -37.03 7.99 -17.19
C PRO A 291 -37.87 7.33 -16.09
N PRO A 292 -37.34 6.62 -15.05
CA PRO A 292 -38.14 6.15 -13.93
C PRO A 292 -38.31 7.19 -12.81
N GLY A 293 -37.45 8.20 -12.75
CA GLY A 293 -37.34 9.12 -11.61
C GLY A 293 -36.26 8.69 -10.59
N ILE A 294 -36.27 9.32 -9.42
CA ILE A 294 -35.65 8.80 -8.18
C ILE A 294 -36.73 8.76 -7.10
N ALA A 295 -36.84 7.68 -6.34
CA ALA A 295 -37.82 7.52 -5.27
C ALA A 295 -37.65 8.54 -4.12
N ASP A 296 -38.70 8.72 -3.31
CA ASP A 296 -38.60 9.42 -2.02
C ASP A 296 -37.90 8.47 -1.04
N GLY A 297 -36.69 8.82 -0.60
CA GLY A 297 -35.79 7.93 0.14
C GLY A 297 -34.57 7.43 -0.64
N GLY A 298 -34.60 7.45 -1.98
CA GLY A 298 -33.46 7.05 -2.82
C GLY A 298 -32.29 8.03 -2.74
N SER A 299 -31.09 7.62 -3.17
CA SER A 299 -29.86 8.35 -2.87
C SER A 299 -28.88 8.50 -4.04
N LEU A 300 -28.11 9.58 -4.03
CA LEU A 300 -27.03 9.84 -4.99
C LEU A 300 -25.70 9.90 -4.23
N PHE A 301 -24.70 9.16 -4.68
CA PHE A 301 -23.37 9.07 -4.05
C PHE A 301 -22.30 9.61 -5.01
N LEU A 302 -21.69 10.75 -4.68
CA LEU A 302 -20.63 11.33 -5.51
C LEU A 302 -19.25 10.84 -5.04
N LEU A 303 -18.44 10.34 -5.98
CA LEU A 303 -17.11 9.80 -5.72
C LEU A 303 -16.10 10.41 -6.72
N ALA A 304 -15.06 11.08 -6.26
CA ALA A 304 -13.81 11.16 -7.02
C ALA A 304 -13.03 9.86 -6.77
N ASP A 305 -12.33 9.30 -7.76
CA ASP A 305 -11.65 8.00 -7.64
C ASP A 305 -10.96 7.86 -6.26
N PRO A 306 -11.39 6.91 -5.42
CA PRO A 306 -11.46 7.10 -3.96
C PRO A 306 -10.15 6.81 -3.24
N PHE A 307 -9.15 6.35 -3.98
CA PHE A 307 -7.90 5.83 -3.44
C PHE A 307 -6.82 6.92 -3.47
N TRP A 308 -5.80 6.78 -2.61
CA TRP A 308 -4.65 7.68 -2.52
C TRP A 308 -4.98 9.09 -2.02
N PHE A 309 -4.93 10.15 -2.84
CA PHE A 309 -4.86 11.53 -2.33
C PHE A 309 -5.81 12.54 -2.99
N TRP A 310 -6.87 12.09 -3.66
CA TRP A 310 -8.08 12.90 -3.82
C TRP A 310 -8.64 13.27 -2.43
N SER A 311 -9.20 14.48 -2.26
CA SER A 311 -9.90 14.78 -1.01
C SER A 311 -11.26 14.08 -0.99
N GLU A 312 -11.49 13.24 0.03
CA GLU A 312 -12.77 12.59 0.33
C GLU A 312 -13.97 13.52 0.03
N VAL A 313 -14.94 13.01 -0.73
CA VAL A 313 -16.19 13.73 -1.01
C VAL A 313 -17.00 13.71 0.28
N GLN A 314 -17.13 14.85 0.96
CA GLN A 314 -17.76 14.92 2.28
C GLN A 314 -18.76 16.07 2.39
N THR A 315 -19.72 15.94 3.29
CA THR A 315 -20.88 16.85 3.42
C THR A 315 -20.96 17.57 4.77
N ASN A 316 -19.96 17.39 5.63
CA ASN A 316 -20.08 17.55 7.08
C ASN A 316 -19.23 18.70 7.63
N ASP A 317 -18.09 19.02 7.00
CA ASP A 317 -17.25 20.16 7.36
C ASP A 317 -17.06 21.14 6.17
N PRO A 318 -17.74 22.31 6.17
CA PRO A 318 -17.58 23.34 5.14
C PRO A 318 -16.21 24.03 5.04
N ALA A 319 -15.34 23.84 6.04
CA ALA A 319 -13.98 24.40 6.06
C ALA A 319 -12.92 23.40 5.55
N ALA A 320 -13.19 22.09 5.68
CA ALA A 320 -12.30 21.04 5.18
C ALA A 320 -12.28 20.94 3.64
N ALA A 321 -11.29 20.22 3.12
CA ALA A 321 -11.25 19.86 1.70
C ALA A 321 -12.41 18.92 1.33
N GLY A 322 -12.75 18.87 0.04
CA GLY A 322 -13.75 17.94 -0.49
C GLY A 322 -15.20 18.23 -0.07
N TYR A 323 -15.46 19.32 0.65
CA TYR A 323 -16.81 19.71 1.05
C TYR A 323 -17.73 19.86 -0.16
N THR A 324 -18.86 19.18 -0.12
CA THR A 324 -19.75 19.00 -1.25
C THR A 324 -21.19 19.38 -0.89
N THR A 325 -21.84 20.09 -1.80
CA THR A 325 -23.26 20.47 -1.68
C THR A 325 -24.03 20.01 -2.92
N ALA A 326 -25.19 19.40 -2.73
CA ALA A 326 -26.13 19.09 -3.81
C ALA A 326 -27.41 19.94 -3.70
N ALA A 327 -27.91 20.44 -4.84
CA ALA A 327 -29.13 21.26 -4.89
C ALA A 327 -29.89 21.06 -6.22
N LEU A 328 -31.22 21.15 -6.17
CA LEU A 328 -32.04 21.10 -7.39
C LEU A 328 -31.95 22.42 -8.17
N ARG A 329 -31.70 22.32 -9.47
CA ARG A 329 -31.73 23.45 -10.39
C ARG A 329 -33.17 23.91 -10.65
N ALA A 330 -33.36 25.22 -10.78
CA ALA A 330 -34.70 25.82 -10.86
C ALA A 330 -35.42 25.46 -12.16
N SER A 331 -36.32 24.46 -12.12
CA SER A 331 -37.19 24.10 -13.23
C SER A 331 -38.11 25.27 -13.61
N PRO A 332 -38.24 25.65 -14.90
CA PRO A 332 -39.13 26.75 -15.35
C PRO A 332 -40.62 26.56 -15.07
N SER A 333 -41.04 25.39 -14.55
CA SER A 333 -42.44 24.96 -14.48
C SER A 333 -43.09 25.06 -13.09
N THR A 334 -42.32 25.16 -12.00
CA THR A 334 -42.81 24.86 -10.65
C THR A 334 -43.56 26.00 -9.95
N LYS A 335 -44.75 26.34 -10.46
CA LYS A 335 -45.84 26.91 -9.63
C LYS A 335 -46.55 25.79 -8.84
N ALA A 336 -45.81 25.11 -7.98
CA ALA A 336 -46.29 23.94 -7.24
C ALA A 336 -46.68 24.29 -5.80
N THR A 337 -47.93 24.03 -5.42
CA THR A 337 -48.44 24.13 -4.04
C THR A 337 -48.40 22.77 -3.34
N GLY A 338 -47.26 22.08 -3.41
CA GLY A 338 -47.05 20.74 -2.88
C GLY A 338 -45.75 20.65 -2.06
N PRO A 339 -45.37 19.45 -1.58
CA PRO A 339 -44.10 19.26 -0.91
C PRO A 339 -42.93 19.56 -1.85
N VAL A 340 -41.92 20.25 -1.32
CA VAL A 340 -40.71 20.61 -2.05
C VAL A 340 -39.66 19.52 -1.79
N PRO A 341 -39.15 18.85 -2.84
CA PRO A 341 -38.10 17.85 -2.69
C PRO A 341 -36.80 18.51 -2.20
N ARG A 342 -35.99 17.71 -1.52
CA ARG A 342 -34.69 18.13 -0.98
C ARG A 342 -33.67 17.06 -1.24
N LEU A 343 -32.41 17.48 -1.29
CA LEU A 343 -31.26 16.61 -1.17
C LEU A 343 -30.68 16.86 0.21
N VAL A 344 -30.67 15.82 1.04
CA VAL A 344 -30.24 15.86 2.43
C VAL A 344 -28.97 15.02 2.55
N PRO A 345 -27.85 15.58 3.05
CA PRO A 345 -26.65 14.80 3.36
C PRO A 345 -26.98 13.57 4.21
N SER A 346 -26.38 12.44 3.86
CA SER A 346 -26.46 11.22 4.67
C SER A 346 -25.27 11.11 5.62
N ASP A 347 -25.29 10.09 6.50
CA ASP A 347 -24.13 9.75 7.33
C ASP A 347 -22.97 9.12 6.50
N VAL A 348 -23.24 8.66 5.28
CA VAL A 348 -22.23 8.20 4.31
C VAL A 348 -21.63 9.42 3.60
N PRO A 349 -20.28 9.59 3.59
CA PRO A 349 -19.60 10.70 2.90
C PRO A 349 -20.01 10.80 1.43
N GLY A 350 -20.31 12.02 0.96
CA GLY A 350 -20.61 12.28 -0.46
C GLY A 350 -22.00 11.80 -0.92
N ALA A 351 -22.78 11.14 -0.06
CA ALA A 351 -24.15 10.73 -0.36
C ALA A 351 -25.20 11.77 0.06
N PHE A 352 -26.19 11.93 -0.82
CA PHE A 352 -27.35 12.81 -0.65
C PHE A 352 -28.64 12.02 -0.88
N ARG A 353 -29.51 11.96 0.13
CA ARG A 353 -30.83 11.33 0.04
C ARG A 353 -31.89 12.30 -0.48
N VAL A 354 -32.76 11.81 -1.35
CA VAL A 354 -33.97 12.49 -1.81
C VAL A 354 -35.03 12.44 -0.70
N GLU A 355 -35.55 13.60 -0.29
CA GLU A 355 -36.61 13.70 0.72
C GLU A 355 -37.76 14.64 0.34
N GLY A 356 -38.98 14.23 0.67
CA GLY A 356 -40.22 15.02 0.64
C GLY A 356 -41.05 14.84 -0.63
N ARG A 357 -40.42 14.38 -1.72
CA ARG A 357 -41.05 13.66 -2.84
C ARG A 357 -39.98 13.03 -3.72
N ALA A 358 -40.37 11.98 -4.42
CA ALA A 358 -39.65 11.46 -5.58
C ALA A 358 -39.34 12.55 -6.62
N LEU A 359 -38.20 12.46 -7.29
CA LEU A 359 -37.78 13.33 -8.39
C LEU A 359 -38.26 12.78 -9.73
N ALA A 360 -38.69 13.67 -10.61
CA ALA A 360 -39.22 13.33 -11.93
C ALA A 360 -38.12 13.36 -13.02
N ALA A 361 -38.31 12.55 -14.06
CA ALA A 361 -37.45 12.54 -15.24
C ALA A 361 -37.25 13.95 -15.83
N GLY A 362 -36.00 14.34 -16.08
CA GLY A 362 -35.62 15.66 -16.56
C GLY A 362 -35.51 16.75 -15.48
N GLU A 363 -35.76 16.46 -14.19
CA GLU A 363 -35.28 17.32 -13.12
C GLU A 363 -33.74 17.24 -13.02
N GLN A 364 -33.10 18.35 -12.68
CA GLN A 364 -31.63 18.46 -12.66
C GLN A 364 -31.11 18.79 -11.27
N ILE A 365 -30.05 18.10 -10.87
CA ILE A 365 -29.31 18.28 -9.64
C ILE A 365 -27.95 18.90 -9.99
N GLU A 366 -27.60 19.99 -9.32
CA GLU A 366 -26.24 20.51 -9.26
C GLU A 366 -25.52 19.90 -8.07
N LEU A 367 -24.33 19.34 -8.28
CA LEU A 367 -23.41 18.94 -7.22
C LEU A 367 -22.15 19.80 -7.33
N VAL A 368 -21.73 20.40 -6.22
CA VAL A 368 -20.52 21.24 -6.17
C VAL A 368 -19.49 20.58 -5.26
N TYR A 369 -18.56 19.82 -5.85
CA TYR A 369 -17.45 19.20 -5.13
C TYR A 369 -16.34 20.23 -4.94
N GLY A 370 -15.95 20.47 -3.68
CA GLY A 370 -15.10 21.62 -3.33
C GLY A 370 -15.88 22.93 -3.19
N ALA A 371 -17.15 22.88 -2.75
CA ALA A 371 -17.97 24.07 -2.49
C ALA A 371 -17.35 24.99 -1.42
N GLY A 372 -16.63 24.41 -0.45
CA GLY A 372 -15.97 25.12 0.65
C GLY A 372 -14.81 26.03 0.23
N ALA A 373 -14.25 26.75 1.20
CA ALA A 373 -13.12 27.66 0.96
C ALA A 373 -11.80 26.92 0.63
N ALA A 374 -11.64 25.67 1.09
CA ALA A 374 -10.48 24.83 0.81
C ALA A 374 -10.51 24.13 -0.55
N GLY A 375 -11.67 24.10 -1.23
CA GLY A 375 -11.87 23.34 -2.46
C GLY A 375 -11.78 21.82 -2.28
N ALA A 376 -11.89 21.10 -3.39
CA ALA A 376 -11.45 19.72 -3.50
C ALA A 376 -9.94 19.69 -3.79
N LYS A 377 -9.20 18.77 -3.19
CA LYS A 377 -7.81 18.49 -3.55
C LYS A 377 -7.80 17.41 -4.64
N VAL A 378 -7.12 17.69 -5.75
CA VAL A 378 -6.81 16.71 -6.80
C VAL A 378 -5.80 15.68 -6.27
N ASP A 379 -5.78 14.47 -6.84
CA ASP A 379 -4.82 13.45 -6.48
C ASP A 379 -3.37 13.95 -6.56
N ARG A 380 -2.50 13.36 -5.74
CA ARG A 380 -1.06 13.62 -5.79
C ARG A 380 -0.39 12.92 -6.97
N TYR A 381 -0.95 11.83 -7.48
CA TYR A 381 -0.37 11.13 -8.63
C TYR A 381 -0.94 11.64 -9.97
N ALA A 382 -0.13 11.57 -11.02
CA ALA A 382 -0.44 12.14 -12.32
C ALA A 382 -0.95 11.07 -13.29
N GLU A 383 -2.23 11.14 -13.64
CA GLU A 383 -2.90 10.19 -14.51
C GLU A 383 -3.70 10.80 -15.67
N VAL A 384 -3.89 9.98 -16.71
CA VAL A 384 -4.61 10.33 -17.93
C VAL A 384 -6.03 9.77 -17.85
N GLY A 385 -6.90 10.44 -17.08
CA GLY A 385 -8.31 10.09 -16.96
C GLY A 385 -8.69 9.60 -15.57
N ALA A 386 -8.35 10.36 -14.54
CA ALA A 386 -9.01 10.21 -13.23
C ALA A 386 -10.52 10.42 -13.41
N GLU A 387 -11.34 9.63 -12.76
CA GLU A 387 -12.79 9.66 -12.89
C GLU A 387 -13.45 10.26 -11.64
N ILE A 388 -14.42 11.15 -11.87
CA ILE A 388 -15.44 11.52 -10.90
C ILE A 388 -16.70 10.77 -11.32
N ARG A 389 -17.14 9.86 -10.46
CA ARG A 389 -18.27 8.94 -10.65
C ARG A 389 -19.47 9.42 -9.85
N LEU A 390 -20.66 9.04 -10.30
CA LEU A 390 -21.90 9.22 -9.55
C LEU A 390 -22.58 7.85 -9.43
N GLY A 391 -22.69 7.35 -8.21
CA GLY A 391 -23.56 6.23 -7.87
C GLY A 391 -25.00 6.72 -7.68
N LEU A 392 -25.97 5.93 -8.10
CA LEU A 392 -27.39 6.18 -7.89
C LEU A 392 -28.07 4.92 -7.34
N ASP A 393 -28.85 5.14 -6.29
CA ASP A 393 -29.87 4.27 -5.71
C ASP A 393 -31.21 4.89 -6.14
N GLY A 394 -31.86 4.28 -7.13
CA GLY A 394 -32.95 4.88 -7.89
C GLY A 394 -34.32 4.66 -7.27
N ASP A 395 -34.56 3.51 -6.64
CA ASP A 395 -35.86 3.13 -6.08
C ASP A 395 -35.91 2.93 -4.56
N ALA A 396 -34.79 3.18 -3.86
CA ALA A 396 -34.62 3.15 -2.40
C ALA A 396 -34.49 1.75 -1.77
N ASP A 397 -34.04 0.74 -2.51
CA ASP A 397 -33.65 -0.58 -1.93
C ASP A 397 -32.27 -0.57 -1.23
N GLY A 398 -31.44 0.44 -1.51
CA GLY A 398 -30.11 0.63 -0.94
C GLY A 398 -28.96 0.04 -1.78
N ARG A 399 -29.24 -0.59 -2.93
CA ARG A 399 -28.24 -0.89 -3.96
C ARG A 399 -27.91 0.40 -4.72
N ARG A 400 -26.65 0.57 -5.11
CA ARG A 400 -26.17 1.67 -5.96
C ARG A 400 -25.58 1.11 -7.26
N ALA A 401 -25.87 1.74 -8.39
CA ALA A 401 -25.17 1.48 -9.65
C ALA A 401 -24.45 2.75 -10.13
N TRP A 402 -23.37 2.60 -10.90
CA TRP A 402 -22.56 3.72 -11.40
C TRP A 402 -23.13 4.28 -12.70
N ILE A 403 -23.44 5.58 -12.73
CA ILE A 403 -23.97 6.27 -13.93
C ILE A 403 -22.86 6.44 -14.98
N PRO A 404 -22.98 5.84 -16.19
CA PRO A 404 -21.99 5.96 -17.24
C PRO A 404 -22.33 7.08 -18.25
N PRO A 405 -21.33 7.73 -18.87
CA PRO A 405 -19.90 7.68 -18.53
C PRO A 405 -19.59 8.53 -17.29
N ALA A 406 -18.53 8.16 -16.58
CA ALA A 406 -17.96 9.00 -15.53
C ALA A 406 -17.36 10.31 -16.09
N VAL A 407 -17.19 11.31 -15.24
CA VAL A 407 -16.52 12.57 -15.57
C VAL A 407 -15.01 12.37 -15.51
N ALA A 408 -14.37 12.22 -16.67
CA ALA A 408 -12.91 12.07 -16.75
C ALA A 408 -12.16 13.41 -16.72
N VAL A 409 -11.03 13.46 -16.00
CA VAL A 409 -10.09 14.59 -15.92
C VAL A 409 -8.65 14.11 -16.10
N ASP A 410 -7.77 14.95 -16.64
CA ASP A 410 -6.34 14.66 -16.73
C ASP A 410 -5.57 15.35 -15.59
N VAL A 411 -4.80 14.57 -14.83
CA VAL A 411 -3.92 15.07 -13.77
C VAL A 411 -2.49 15.03 -14.27
N VAL A 412 -1.81 16.18 -14.31
CA VAL A 412 -0.41 16.29 -14.76
C VAL A 412 0.52 16.63 -13.61
N ALA A 413 1.77 16.18 -13.71
CA ALA A 413 2.81 16.36 -12.70
C ALA A 413 2.99 17.82 -12.23
N GLY A 414 3.52 17.96 -11.02
CA GLY A 414 4.02 19.21 -10.45
C GLY A 414 5.25 19.75 -11.16
N GLU A 415 5.94 20.68 -10.50
CA GLU A 415 7.23 21.16 -10.99
C GLU A 415 8.32 20.09 -10.78
N PRO A 416 9.24 19.90 -11.74
CA PRO A 416 10.26 18.86 -11.63
C PRO A 416 11.20 19.12 -10.43
N ALA A 417 11.27 18.13 -9.53
CA ALA A 417 12.02 18.14 -8.28
C ALA A 417 13.30 17.30 -8.37
N GLU A 418 13.23 16.10 -8.95
CA GLU A 418 14.33 15.12 -8.99
C GLU A 418 14.64 14.64 -10.43
N LEU A 419 15.85 14.11 -10.63
CA LEU A 419 16.30 13.43 -11.84
C LEU A 419 16.53 11.95 -11.52
N VAL A 420 15.70 11.07 -12.06
CA VAL A 420 15.94 9.63 -11.99
C VAL A 420 16.80 9.18 -13.18
N ALA A 421 17.81 8.35 -12.92
CA ALA A 421 18.76 7.89 -13.92
C ALA A 421 19.11 6.41 -13.73
N PHE A 422 18.96 5.62 -14.79
CA PHE A 422 19.19 4.16 -14.76
C PHE A 422 19.97 3.67 -15.97
N GLY A 423 20.72 2.60 -15.79
CA GLY A 423 21.30 1.78 -16.85
C GLY A 423 20.88 0.31 -16.69
N PRO A 424 21.35 -0.59 -17.58
CA PRO A 424 21.27 -2.03 -17.33
C PRO A 424 22.11 -2.40 -16.10
N ALA A 425 21.63 -3.30 -15.24
CA ALA A 425 22.38 -3.75 -14.06
C ALA A 425 23.67 -4.53 -14.43
N GLU A 426 23.68 -5.17 -15.60
CA GLU A 426 24.81 -5.95 -16.09
C GLU A 426 24.96 -5.87 -17.61
N VAL A 427 26.21 -5.82 -18.10
CA VAL A 427 26.56 -5.90 -19.53
C VAL A 427 27.82 -6.73 -19.78
N ALA A 428 27.97 -7.29 -20.97
CA ALA A 428 29.17 -8.02 -21.37
C ALA A 428 30.34 -7.07 -21.77
N PRO A 429 31.61 -7.46 -21.57
CA PRO A 429 32.75 -6.74 -22.14
C PRO A 429 32.64 -6.63 -23.68
N GLY A 430 32.58 -5.40 -24.19
CA GLY A 430 32.32 -5.08 -25.60
C GLY A 430 30.86 -4.72 -25.93
N GLU A 431 29.93 -4.88 -25.01
CA GLU A 431 28.55 -4.39 -25.10
C GLU A 431 28.47 -2.92 -24.65
N ALA A 432 27.60 -2.13 -25.28
CA ALA A 432 27.50 -0.70 -25.03
C ALA A 432 26.23 -0.39 -24.20
N PRO A 433 26.34 -0.03 -22.90
CA PRO A 433 25.17 0.27 -22.08
C PRO A 433 24.47 1.56 -22.51
N THR A 434 23.14 1.51 -22.58
CA THR A 434 22.26 2.68 -22.77
C THR A 434 21.72 3.12 -21.41
N LEU A 435 21.88 4.40 -21.08
CA LEU A 435 21.26 5.01 -19.91
C LEU A 435 19.89 5.60 -20.28
N SER A 436 18.96 5.63 -19.32
CA SER A 436 17.64 6.28 -19.39
C SER A 436 17.53 7.30 -18.26
N LEU A 437 17.19 8.54 -18.59
CA LEU A 437 17.05 9.64 -17.63
C LEU A 437 15.66 10.28 -17.80
N SER A 438 14.99 10.57 -16.68
CA SER A 438 13.71 11.30 -16.63
C SER A 438 13.69 12.28 -15.46
N LEU A 439 12.93 13.37 -15.56
CA LEU A 439 12.60 14.18 -14.39
C LEU A 439 11.31 13.67 -13.74
N VAL A 440 11.23 13.83 -12.43
CA VAL A 440 10.01 13.60 -11.63
C VAL A 440 9.73 14.77 -10.70
N ASP A 441 8.49 14.93 -10.24
CA ASP A 441 8.14 15.85 -9.15
C ASP A 441 8.33 15.19 -7.76
N ASP A 442 7.84 15.84 -6.69
CA ASP A 442 7.98 15.40 -5.30
C ASP A 442 7.16 14.14 -4.95
N ALA A 443 6.35 13.62 -5.87
CA ALA A 443 5.58 12.40 -5.74
C ALA A 443 6.00 11.32 -6.74
N GLY A 444 7.14 11.50 -7.43
CA GLY A 444 7.60 10.58 -8.47
C GLY A 444 6.89 10.74 -9.82
N ASN A 445 5.94 11.68 -9.95
CA ASN A 445 5.21 11.89 -11.20
C ASN A 445 6.13 12.36 -12.29
N ARG A 446 5.95 11.82 -13.49
CA ARG A 446 6.80 12.11 -14.63
C ARG A 446 6.67 13.56 -15.12
N ALA A 447 7.60 14.41 -14.70
CA ALA A 447 7.60 15.84 -14.99
C ALA A 447 8.19 16.17 -16.37
N SER A 448 7.84 17.35 -16.89
CA SER A 448 8.36 17.86 -18.17
C SER A 448 9.74 18.50 -18.04
N TRP A 449 10.55 18.41 -19.10
CA TRP A 449 11.86 19.08 -19.16
C TRP A 449 11.70 20.62 -19.16
N PRO A 450 12.27 21.37 -18.18
CA PRO A 450 12.20 22.83 -18.17
C PRO A 450 13.04 23.46 -19.29
N ASP A 451 12.73 24.72 -19.62
CA ASP A 451 13.26 25.44 -20.80
C ASP A 451 13.14 24.65 -22.12
N ALA A 452 12.04 23.92 -22.28
CA ALA A 452 11.56 23.37 -23.54
C ALA A 452 11.09 24.47 -24.54
N ALA A 453 11.88 25.55 -24.68
CA ALA A 453 11.75 26.50 -25.77
C ALA A 453 11.81 25.70 -27.10
N PRO A 454 10.75 25.72 -27.92
CA PRO A 454 10.60 24.73 -28.98
C PRO A 454 11.72 24.86 -30.00
N GLY A 455 12.49 23.79 -30.17
CA GLY A 455 13.30 23.61 -31.37
C GLY A 455 12.43 23.58 -32.63
N PRO A 456 13.01 23.53 -33.84
CA PRO A 456 12.25 23.63 -35.10
C PRO A 456 11.06 22.66 -35.28
N ASN A 457 11.05 21.57 -34.51
CA ASN A 457 10.00 20.54 -34.48
C ASN A 457 9.36 20.36 -33.09
N GLY A 458 9.30 21.40 -32.24
CA GLY A 458 8.69 21.32 -30.90
C GLY A 458 9.48 20.49 -29.87
N ARG A 459 10.77 20.27 -30.10
CA ARG A 459 11.64 19.44 -29.25
C ARG A 459 12.40 20.27 -28.20
N ALA A 460 12.52 19.72 -27.00
CA ALA A 460 13.37 20.23 -25.93
C ALA A 460 14.83 19.85 -26.16
N ARG A 461 15.77 20.66 -25.64
CA ARG A 461 17.21 20.36 -25.70
C ARG A 461 17.79 20.21 -24.29
N ALA A 462 17.94 18.96 -23.86
CA ALA A 462 18.66 18.66 -22.62
C ALA A 462 20.16 18.50 -22.88
N THR A 463 20.96 18.95 -21.93
CA THR A 463 22.42 18.77 -21.92
C THR A 463 22.83 18.31 -20.52
N PHE A 464 23.67 17.29 -20.46
CA PHE A 464 24.15 16.69 -19.22
C PHE A 464 25.68 16.55 -19.25
N HIS A 465 26.30 16.65 -18.09
CA HIS A 465 27.67 16.22 -17.87
C HIS A 465 27.66 14.86 -17.17
N LEU A 466 28.32 13.87 -17.78
CA LEU A 466 28.42 12.51 -17.27
C LEU A 466 29.83 12.24 -16.75
N ALA A 467 29.94 11.78 -15.50
CA ALA A 467 31.21 11.55 -14.80
C ALA A 467 31.31 10.12 -14.24
N SER A 468 32.55 9.66 -14.03
CA SER A 468 32.88 8.40 -13.34
C SER A 468 33.05 8.70 -11.85
N LEU A 469 32.51 7.82 -11.00
CA LEU A 469 32.79 7.83 -9.57
C LEU A 469 34.09 7.08 -9.32
N ASP A 470 35.21 7.75 -9.59
CA ASP A 470 36.57 7.17 -9.63
C ASP A 470 37.02 6.52 -8.30
N HIS A 471 36.39 6.87 -7.18
CA HIS A 471 36.69 6.29 -5.87
C HIS A 471 36.02 4.92 -5.63
N ALA A 472 35.10 4.51 -6.51
CA ALA A 472 34.30 3.28 -6.40
C ALA A 472 34.16 2.49 -7.73
N SER A 473 34.46 3.09 -8.90
CA SER A 473 34.49 2.38 -10.18
C SER A 473 35.75 1.53 -10.33
N ALA A 474 35.59 0.29 -10.78
CA ALA A 474 36.70 -0.64 -11.05
C ALA A 474 37.12 -0.71 -12.53
N VAL A 475 36.33 -0.14 -13.45
CA VAL A 475 36.64 -0.08 -14.90
C VAL A 475 36.71 1.37 -15.41
N PRO A 476 37.72 1.74 -16.24
CA PRO A 476 37.80 3.08 -16.80
C PRO A 476 36.69 3.35 -17.82
N ALA A 477 35.78 4.26 -17.48
CA ALA A 477 34.72 4.74 -18.35
C ALA A 477 35.29 5.51 -19.57
N ARG A 478 34.63 5.39 -20.74
CA ARG A 478 34.99 6.11 -21.97
C ARG A 478 33.75 6.73 -22.60
N GLY A 479 33.94 7.85 -23.33
CA GLY A 479 32.83 8.65 -23.84
C GLY A 479 32.11 9.49 -22.76
N LEU A 480 32.75 9.69 -21.60
CA LEU A 480 32.26 10.60 -20.56
C LEU A 480 32.44 12.08 -20.94
N GLY A 481 31.85 12.97 -20.13
CA GLY A 481 31.83 14.40 -20.34
C GLY A 481 30.46 14.89 -20.81
N ARG A 482 30.44 15.93 -21.64
CA ARG A 482 29.23 16.67 -22.04
C ARG A 482 28.41 15.94 -23.11
N GLN A 483 27.24 15.44 -22.72
CA GLN A 483 26.24 14.79 -23.56
C GLN A 483 25.10 15.74 -23.94
N LYS A 484 24.55 15.59 -25.15
CA LYS A 484 23.51 16.47 -25.72
C LYS A 484 22.55 15.69 -26.61
N SER A 485 21.24 15.91 -26.42
CA SER A 485 20.20 15.34 -27.30
C SER A 485 19.02 16.30 -27.50
N GLU A 486 18.34 16.19 -28.64
CA GLU A 486 17.07 16.87 -28.91
C GLU A 486 15.92 15.87 -28.71
N ILE A 487 15.09 16.09 -27.69
CA ILE A 487 14.07 15.14 -27.22
C ILE A 487 12.66 15.69 -27.46
N ALA A 488 11.64 14.84 -27.60
CA ALA A 488 10.29 15.28 -27.28
C ALA A 488 10.21 15.62 -25.79
N ALA A 489 9.39 16.61 -25.41
CA ALA A 489 9.26 17.03 -24.01
C ALA A 489 8.77 15.90 -23.07
N SER A 490 8.15 14.86 -23.63
CA SER A 490 7.57 13.70 -22.96
C SER A 490 8.25 12.36 -23.31
N ASP A 491 9.52 12.36 -23.72
CA ASP A 491 10.35 11.14 -23.89
C ASP A 491 11.53 11.13 -22.90
N PRO A 492 11.99 9.96 -22.44
CA PRO A 492 13.17 9.86 -21.59
C PRO A 492 14.43 10.23 -22.38
N HIS A 493 15.36 10.93 -21.75
CA HIS A 493 16.65 11.21 -22.35
C HIS A 493 17.50 9.94 -22.33
N ARG A 494 17.85 9.41 -23.50
CA ARG A 494 18.68 8.19 -23.62
C ARG A 494 20.11 8.56 -24.01
N ILE A 495 21.09 8.07 -23.23
CA ILE A 495 22.53 8.30 -23.47
C ILE A 495 23.18 6.96 -23.79
N GLN A 496 23.87 6.87 -24.93
CA GLN A 496 24.61 5.67 -25.32
C GLN A 496 26.08 5.82 -24.92
N LEU A 497 26.59 4.93 -24.06
CA LEU A 497 28.00 4.94 -23.65
C LEU A 497 28.88 4.18 -24.64
N VAL A 498 30.19 4.44 -24.58
CA VAL A 498 31.19 3.60 -25.24
C VAL A 498 31.32 2.30 -24.46
N ALA A 499 31.32 1.16 -25.17
CA ALA A 499 31.42 -0.16 -24.56
C ALA A 499 32.66 -0.31 -23.66
N PRO A 500 32.51 -0.68 -22.38
CA PRO A 500 33.64 -1.09 -21.54
C PRO A 500 34.26 -2.39 -22.07
N THR A 501 35.60 -2.47 -22.06
CA THR A 501 36.36 -3.61 -22.61
C THR A 501 37.06 -4.46 -21.55
N ALA A 502 36.93 -4.10 -20.28
CA ALA A 502 37.46 -4.82 -19.12
C ALA A 502 36.30 -5.19 -18.18
N GLU A 503 36.50 -6.22 -17.35
CA GLU A 503 35.52 -6.64 -16.35
C GLU A 503 35.67 -5.86 -15.03
N GLY A 504 34.56 -5.71 -14.32
CA GLY A 504 34.45 -4.91 -13.09
C GLY A 504 33.27 -3.94 -13.16
N THR A 505 33.15 -3.08 -12.16
CA THR A 505 31.93 -2.29 -11.93
C THR A 505 32.11 -0.83 -12.36
N LEU A 506 31.11 -0.32 -13.08
CA LEU A 506 31.03 1.06 -13.54
C LEU A 506 30.00 1.81 -12.69
N ARG A 507 30.42 2.92 -12.06
CA ARG A 507 29.57 3.80 -11.24
C ARG A 507 29.61 5.21 -11.81
N LEU A 508 28.43 5.80 -12.01
CA LEU A 508 28.26 7.00 -12.83
C LEU A 508 27.47 8.07 -12.09
N HIS A 509 27.89 9.32 -12.27
CA HIS A 509 27.15 10.50 -11.84
C HIS A 509 26.73 11.32 -13.07
N VAL A 510 25.48 11.76 -13.09
CA VAL A 510 24.92 12.67 -14.09
C VAL A 510 24.64 14.01 -13.44
N ARG A 511 25.00 15.13 -14.09
CA ARG A 511 24.53 16.47 -13.72
C ARG A 511 23.96 17.19 -14.95
N GLY A 512 22.83 17.88 -14.82
CA GLY A 512 22.28 18.72 -15.88
C GLY A 512 23.08 20.01 -16.11
N GLU A 513 22.86 20.67 -17.25
CA GLU A 513 23.39 22.01 -17.54
C GLU A 513 22.28 23.05 -17.76
N GLY A 514 22.60 24.34 -17.58
CA GLY A 514 21.67 25.45 -17.82
C GLY A 514 20.47 25.40 -16.88
N ALA A 515 19.25 25.38 -17.43
CA ALA A 515 18.01 25.17 -16.67
C ALA A 515 18.01 23.88 -15.83
N LEU A 516 18.78 22.88 -16.26
CA LEU A 516 18.91 21.59 -15.58
C LEU A 516 20.04 21.56 -14.54
N ALA A 517 20.77 22.65 -14.30
CA ALA A 517 21.97 22.66 -13.45
C ALA A 517 21.71 22.37 -11.95
N ARG A 518 20.44 22.34 -11.52
CA ARG A 518 19.99 21.90 -10.19
C ARG A 518 19.79 20.39 -10.06
N PHE A 519 19.72 19.67 -11.18
CA PHE A 519 19.41 18.25 -11.23
C PHE A 519 20.68 17.42 -11.39
N GLU A 520 20.91 16.48 -10.48
CA GLU A 520 21.97 15.50 -10.57
C GLU A 520 21.57 14.18 -9.90
N ALA A 521 22.23 13.09 -10.30
CA ALA A 521 21.87 11.72 -9.92
C ALA A 521 23.07 10.79 -10.00
N GLU A 522 23.21 9.88 -9.04
CA GLU A 522 24.10 8.72 -9.15
C GLU A 522 23.31 7.50 -9.66
N LEU A 523 23.89 6.76 -10.60
CA LEU A 523 23.28 5.54 -11.12
C LEU A 523 23.58 4.33 -10.23
N PRO A 524 22.65 3.37 -10.13
CA PRO A 524 22.97 2.04 -9.64
C PRO A 524 24.15 1.40 -10.38
N PRO A 525 24.94 0.53 -9.72
CA PRO A 525 26.17 -0.02 -10.27
C PRO A 525 25.91 -0.86 -11.53
N ILE A 526 26.62 -0.55 -12.62
CA ILE A 526 26.59 -1.34 -13.86
C ILE A 526 27.75 -2.33 -13.81
N VAL A 527 27.46 -3.62 -13.63
CA VAL A 527 28.49 -4.67 -13.59
C VAL A 527 28.87 -5.10 -15.01
N VAL A 528 30.16 -5.01 -15.34
CA VAL A 528 30.70 -5.48 -16.62
C VAL A 528 31.34 -6.85 -16.39
N ARG A 529 30.70 -7.93 -16.88
CA ARG A 529 31.23 -9.31 -16.76
C ARG A 529 30.75 -10.21 -17.88
N ARG A 530 31.51 -11.26 -18.19
CA ARG A 530 31.09 -12.35 -19.07
C ARG A 530 30.47 -13.47 -18.23
N ALA A 531 29.16 -13.63 -18.33
CA ALA A 531 28.40 -14.62 -17.56
C ALA A 531 27.43 -15.42 -18.46
N PRO A 532 27.05 -16.65 -18.07
CA PRO A 532 25.98 -17.41 -18.74
C PRO A 532 24.57 -16.90 -18.37
N ARG A 533 24.46 -16.15 -17.27
CA ARG A 533 23.23 -15.53 -16.76
C ARG A 533 23.53 -14.13 -16.30
N ARG A 534 22.71 -13.16 -16.71
CA ARG A 534 22.81 -11.75 -16.32
C ARG A 534 21.76 -11.37 -15.27
N LEU A 535 22.05 -10.37 -14.46
CA LEU A 535 21.06 -9.74 -13.61
C LEU A 535 20.11 -8.86 -14.45
N VAL A 536 18.80 -8.98 -14.20
CA VAL A 536 17.75 -8.06 -14.65
C VAL A 536 16.84 -7.71 -13.47
N PHE A 537 16.23 -6.51 -13.50
CA PHE A 537 15.31 -6.06 -12.44
C PHE A 537 13.84 -6.10 -12.86
N GLY A 538 13.00 -6.61 -11.96
CA GLY A 538 11.56 -6.68 -12.14
C GLY A 538 10.77 -6.11 -10.97
N ASP A 539 9.62 -5.52 -11.29
CA ASP A 539 8.53 -5.27 -10.34
C ASP A 539 7.35 -6.15 -10.74
N LEU A 540 6.95 -7.09 -9.89
CA LEU A 540 6.01 -8.16 -10.24
C LEU A 540 4.62 -7.99 -9.60
N HIS A 541 4.38 -6.84 -8.94
CA HIS A 541 3.19 -6.63 -8.11
C HIS A 541 2.80 -5.13 -8.07
N GLY A 542 1.61 -4.80 -8.56
CA GLY A 542 1.09 -3.43 -8.59
C GLY A 542 -0.23 -3.28 -9.35
N HIS A 543 -0.90 -2.15 -9.11
CA HIS A 543 -2.32 -1.93 -9.37
C HIS A 543 -2.55 -0.64 -10.18
N THR A 544 -3.71 -0.53 -10.81
CA THR A 544 -4.15 0.66 -11.55
C THR A 544 -5.59 1.01 -11.20
N ARG A 545 -6.16 2.05 -11.84
CA ARG A 545 -7.58 2.45 -11.67
C ARG A 545 -8.60 1.40 -12.12
N TYR A 546 -8.14 0.20 -12.50
CA TYR A 546 -9.00 -0.95 -12.78
C TYR A 546 -9.38 -1.72 -11.50
N SER A 547 -8.51 -1.73 -10.49
CA SER A 547 -8.89 -2.15 -9.14
C SER A 547 -8.96 -0.93 -8.20
N ASP A 548 -7.87 -0.62 -7.51
CA ASP A 548 -7.76 0.47 -6.53
C ASP A 548 -6.44 1.28 -6.59
N GLY A 549 -5.68 1.14 -7.67
CA GLY A 549 -4.56 2.03 -7.99
C GLY A 549 -4.95 3.32 -8.72
N THR A 550 -3.96 4.17 -8.99
CA THR A 550 -4.07 5.35 -9.86
C THR A 550 -3.55 5.04 -11.27
N GLY A 551 -4.10 5.69 -12.30
CA GLY A 551 -3.57 5.59 -13.67
C GLY A 551 -4.13 4.44 -14.49
N SER A 552 -3.76 4.40 -15.78
CA SER A 552 -4.22 3.35 -16.71
C SER A 552 -3.15 2.27 -16.92
N PRO A 553 -3.53 1.02 -17.27
CA PRO A 553 -2.59 -0.04 -17.62
C PRO A 553 -1.53 0.34 -18.67
N ASP A 554 -1.87 1.12 -19.70
CA ASP A 554 -0.88 1.62 -20.68
C ASP A 554 0.14 2.59 -20.05
N ALA A 555 -0.33 3.49 -19.18
CA ALA A 555 0.53 4.41 -18.45
C ALA A 555 1.47 3.66 -17.49
N TYR A 556 0.97 2.63 -16.79
CA TYR A 556 1.75 1.76 -15.90
C TYR A 556 2.89 1.04 -16.64
N PHE A 557 2.59 0.34 -17.75
CA PHE A 557 3.63 -0.29 -18.58
C PHE A 557 4.60 0.72 -19.18
N ARG A 558 4.14 1.93 -19.52
CA ARG A 558 5.00 3.02 -20.00
C ARG A 558 5.94 3.54 -18.92
N TYR A 559 5.44 3.75 -17.70
CA TYR A 559 6.23 4.24 -16.58
C TYR A 559 7.36 3.27 -16.23
N ALA A 560 7.01 1.98 -16.09
CA ALA A 560 7.94 0.88 -15.87
C ALA A 560 9.08 0.86 -16.92
N ARG A 561 8.77 1.04 -18.20
CA ARG A 561 9.77 0.99 -19.29
C ARG A 561 10.63 2.25 -19.39
N ASP A 562 10.02 3.44 -19.30
CA ASP A 562 10.65 4.70 -19.72
C ASP A 562 11.13 5.58 -18.55
N VAL A 563 10.48 5.51 -17.38
CA VAL A 563 10.86 6.30 -16.18
C VAL A 563 11.67 5.44 -15.22
N ALA A 564 11.05 4.38 -14.69
CA ALA A 564 11.69 3.47 -13.75
C ALA A 564 12.78 2.60 -14.40
N ARG A 565 12.77 2.45 -15.73
CA ARG A 565 13.54 1.46 -16.51
C ARG A 565 13.68 0.15 -15.71
N LEU A 566 12.58 -0.57 -15.61
CA LEU A 566 12.60 -1.99 -15.31
C LEU A 566 12.98 -2.78 -16.56
N ASP A 567 13.45 -4.01 -16.37
CA ASP A 567 13.65 -5.01 -17.43
C ASP A 567 12.44 -5.96 -17.51
N VAL A 568 11.78 -6.22 -16.38
CA VAL A 568 10.57 -7.04 -16.24
C VAL A 568 9.48 -6.26 -15.52
N VAL A 569 8.21 -6.44 -15.87
CA VAL A 569 7.09 -5.93 -15.07
C VAL A 569 5.88 -6.86 -15.14
N ALA A 570 5.09 -6.95 -14.08
CA ALA A 570 3.72 -7.45 -14.12
C ALA A 570 2.75 -6.34 -13.70
N LEU A 571 1.53 -6.40 -14.24
CA LEU A 571 0.38 -5.66 -13.72
C LEU A 571 -0.55 -6.71 -13.09
N THR A 572 -1.02 -6.43 -11.88
CA THR A 572 -1.72 -7.41 -11.03
C THR A 572 -2.91 -6.78 -10.33
N ASP A 573 -3.73 -6.00 -11.05
CA ASP A 573 -5.03 -5.55 -10.54
C ASP A 573 -5.84 -6.73 -9.93
N HIS A 574 -6.59 -6.44 -8.87
CA HIS A 574 -7.34 -7.43 -8.07
C HIS A 574 -8.38 -8.22 -8.87
N ASP A 575 -8.62 -9.47 -8.48
CA ASP A 575 -9.59 -10.37 -9.12
C ASP A 575 -11.04 -9.87 -8.94
N HIS A 576 -11.47 -9.64 -7.70
CA HIS A 576 -12.84 -9.28 -7.33
C HIS A 576 -12.97 -7.91 -6.63
N TRP A 577 -11.87 -7.16 -6.48
CA TRP A 577 -11.83 -5.90 -5.72
C TRP A 577 -11.64 -4.67 -6.62
N GLY A 578 -12.20 -3.54 -6.21
CA GLY A 578 -12.23 -2.28 -6.98
C GLY A 578 -13.65 -1.86 -7.41
N ILE A 579 -13.75 -0.81 -8.21
CA ILE A 579 -15.04 -0.17 -8.55
C ILE A 579 -15.83 -0.97 -9.61
N GLU A 580 -15.12 -1.75 -10.43
CA GLU A 580 -15.62 -2.63 -11.49
C GLU A 580 -14.60 -3.80 -11.57
N ALA A 581 -14.87 -4.87 -10.82
CA ALA A 581 -13.99 -6.01 -10.62
C ALA A 581 -13.50 -6.67 -11.93
N LEU A 582 -12.32 -7.30 -11.91
CA LEU A 582 -11.76 -7.95 -13.09
C LEU A 582 -12.53 -9.22 -13.47
N ASP A 583 -12.87 -10.08 -12.52
CA ASP A 583 -13.58 -11.35 -12.77
C ASP A 583 -14.94 -11.14 -13.45
N GLU A 584 -15.68 -10.12 -13.05
CA GLU A 584 -16.92 -9.65 -13.67
C GLU A 584 -16.73 -8.85 -14.97
N SER A 585 -15.51 -8.39 -15.29
CA SER A 585 -15.23 -7.52 -16.44
C SER A 585 -14.28 -8.12 -17.50
N PRO A 586 -14.76 -9.06 -18.35
CA PRO A 586 -13.99 -9.63 -19.46
C PRO A 586 -13.39 -8.59 -20.44
N ALA A 587 -13.95 -7.38 -20.50
CA ALA A 587 -13.39 -6.28 -21.29
C ALA A 587 -12.08 -5.76 -20.68
N ARG A 588 -12.03 -5.52 -19.36
CA ARG A 588 -10.82 -5.10 -18.63
C ARG A 588 -9.74 -6.19 -18.68
N GLN A 589 -10.13 -7.45 -18.48
CA GLN A 589 -9.23 -8.61 -18.65
C GLN A 589 -8.59 -8.62 -20.04
N ALA A 590 -9.40 -8.48 -21.10
CA ALA A 590 -8.91 -8.48 -22.47
C ALA A 590 -8.01 -7.28 -22.80
N GLU A 591 -8.27 -6.11 -22.21
CA GLU A 591 -7.42 -4.92 -22.37
C GLU A 591 -6.07 -5.08 -21.66
N ILE A 592 -6.03 -5.55 -20.40
CA ILE A 592 -4.78 -5.85 -19.69
C ILE A 592 -3.95 -6.87 -20.47
N LEU A 593 -4.56 -7.97 -20.94
CA LEU A 593 -3.86 -8.99 -21.74
C LEU A 593 -3.32 -8.44 -23.07
N ALA A 594 -4.11 -7.62 -23.77
CA ALA A 594 -3.70 -7.00 -25.03
C ALA A 594 -2.56 -5.99 -24.82
N LEU A 595 -2.59 -5.20 -23.74
CA LEU A 595 -1.55 -4.25 -23.39
C LEU A 595 -0.28 -4.96 -22.94
N ALA A 596 -0.37 -5.94 -22.03
CA ALA A 596 0.76 -6.77 -21.64
C ALA A 596 1.46 -7.36 -22.87
N LYS A 597 0.70 -7.97 -23.80
CA LYS A 597 1.23 -8.49 -25.07
C LYS A 597 1.84 -7.40 -25.97
N THR A 598 1.24 -6.21 -26.05
CA THR A 598 1.70 -5.09 -26.89
C THR A 598 2.99 -4.46 -26.37
N TRP A 599 3.15 -4.38 -25.05
CA TRP A 599 4.35 -3.85 -24.40
C TRP A 599 5.47 -4.89 -24.28
N HIS A 600 5.19 -6.18 -24.51
CA HIS A 600 6.19 -7.25 -24.50
C HIS A 600 7.24 -7.08 -25.61
N ALA A 601 8.50 -6.88 -25.23
CA ALA A 601 9.62 -6.73 -26.14
C ALA A 601 10.84 -7.58 -25.70
N PRO A 602 10.85 -8.89 -26.01
CA PRO A 602 11.97 -9.79 -25.72
C PRO A 602 13.33 -9.18 -26.03
N GLY A 603 14.28 -9.42 -25.13
CA GLY A 603 15.62 -8.84 -25.15
C GLY A 603 15.71 -7.40 -24.62
N ARG A 604 14.60 -6.70 -24.33
CA ARG A 604 14.61 -5.26 -23.93
C ARG A 604 13.71 -4.92 -22.74
N PHE A 605 12.50 -5.48 -22.70
CA PHE A 605 11.48 -5.24 -21.67
C PHE A 605 10.44 -6.38 -21.71
N VAL A 606 10.21 -7.07 -20.60
CA VAL A 606 9.27 -8.19 -20.51
C VAL A 606 8.11 -7.86 -19.60
N THR A 607 6.92 -7.82 -20.16
CA THR A 607 5.66 -7.88 -19.43
C THR A 607 5.26 -9.32 -19.11
N LEU A 608 4.72 -9.57 -17.93
CA LEU A 608 4.01 -10.79 -17.57
C LEU A 608 2.52 -10.47 -17.40
N PRO A 609 1.60 -11.22 -18.02
CA PRO A 609 0.19 -11.19 -17.64
C PRO A 609 0.03 -11.58 -16.16
N GLY A 610 -0.74 -10.81 -15.39
CA GLY A 610 -1.00 -11.07 -13.98
C GLY A 610 -2.38 -10.59 -13.53
N TYR A 611 -2.77 -11.01 -12.32
CA TYR A 611 -3.84 -10.47 -11.49
C TYR A 611 -3.54 -10.78 -10.01
N GLU A 612 -4.16 -10.08 -9.06
CA GLU A 612 -4.10 -10.45 -7.64
C GLU A 612 -5.31 -11.30 -7.22
N TRP A 613 -5.05 -12.42 -6.54
CA TRP A 613 -6.06 -13.27 -5.92
C TRP A 613 -6.27 -12.82 -4.46
N THR A 614 -7.28 -11.99 -4.26
CA THR A 614 -7.44 -11.11 -3.09
C THR A 614 -8.15 -11.79 -1.92
N SER A 615 -7.71 -13.00 -1.55
CA SER A 615 -8.43 -13.82 -0.56
C SER A 615 -8.38 -13.24 0.87
N TRP A 616 -9.44 -12.54 1.25
CA TRP A 616 -9.76 -12.09 2.61
C TRP A 616 -9.89 -13.21 3.67
N LEU A 617 -9.76 -14.48 3.24
CA LEU A 617 -9.80 -15.68 4.09
C LEU A 617 -8.43 -16.35 4.24
N HIS A 618 -7.63 -16.41 3.17
CA HIS A 618 -6.37 -17.16 3.12
C HIS A 618 -5.11 -16.30 2.91
N GLY A 619 -5.28 -14.99 2.79
CA GLY A 619 -4.22 -14.04 2.47
C GLY A 619 -3.86 -14.06 0.98
N HIS A 620 -3.50 -12.89 0.46
CA HIS A 620 -3.50 -12.63 -0.96
C HIS A 620 -2.31 -13.28 -1.69
N ARG A 621 -2.49 -13.48 -3.01
CA ARG A 621 -1.46 -14.01 -3.92
C ARG A 621 -1.58 -13.39 -5.30
N HIS A 622 -0.53 -12.80 -5.86
CA HIS A 622 -0.54 -12.50 -7.30
C HIS A 622 -0.26 -13.78 -8.10
N VAL A 623 -0.93 -13.89 -9.25
CA VAL A 623 -0.87 -15.03 -10.16
C VAL A 623 -0.32 -14.55 -11.49
N LEU A 624 0.85 -15.06 -11.91
CA LEU A 624 1.52 -14.64 -13.13
C LEU A 624 1.54 -15.76 -14.17
N SER A 625 1.24 -15.43 -15.43
CA SER A 625 1.48 -16.32 -16.57
C SER A 625 2.78 -15.97 -17.30
N PHE A 626 3.40 -17.00 -17.85
CA PHE A 626 4.61 -16.91 -18.67
C PHE A 626 4.33 -17.15 -20.17
N ASP A 627 3.07 -17.32 -20.58
CA ASP A 627 2.65 -17.26 -21.99
C ASP A 627 1.84 -15.98 -22.31
N ASP A 628 1.02 -15.98 -23.37
CA ASP A 628 0.18 -14.83 -23.80
C ASP A 628 -1.27 -14.91 -23.27
N ARG A 629 -1.53 -15.76 -22.27
CA ARG A 629 -2.86 -16.05 -21.74
C ARG A 629 -2.85 -16.01 -20.22
N LEU A 630 -3.95 -15.55 -19.65
CA LEU A 630 -4.27 -15.75 -18.25
C LEU A 630 -5.78 -16.02 -18.16
N GLU A 631 -6.16 -16.76 -17.14
CA GLU A 631 -7.54 -17.04 -16.79
C GLU A 631 -7.69 -16.53 -15.36
N ILE A 632 -8.61 -15.60 -15.13
CA ILE A 632 -8.84 -15.04 -13.80
C ILE A 632 -9.62 -16.07 -13.00
N HIS A 633 -8.98 -16.66 -11.98
CA HIS A 633 -9.66 -17.48 -10.98
C HIS A 633 -9.94 -16.59 -9.78
N SER A 634 -11.22 -16.37 -9.48
CA SER A 634 -11.67 -15.50 -8.39
C SER A 634 -11.55 -16.18 -7.04
N SER A 635 -11.11 -15.42 -6.04
CA SER A 635 -11.05 -15.79 -4.62
C SER A 635 -12.41 -15.76 -3.91
N LEU A 636 -13.50 -15.39 -4.61
CA LEU A 636 -14.88 -15.60 -4.18
C LEU A 636 -15.54 -16.86 -4.76
N ALA A 637 -14.91 -17.48 -5.77
CA ALA A 637 -15.50 -18.63 -6.44
C ALA A 637 -15.12 -19.94 -5.72
N SER A 638 -16.12 -20.66 -5.21
CA SER A 638 -16.05 -21.99 -4.53
C SER A 638 -15.35 -23.17 -5.26
N ALA A 639 -14.61 -22.88 -6.33
CA ALA A 639 -13.71 -23.81 -7.00
C ALA A 639 -12.23 -23.36 -6.92
N THR A 640 -11.96 -22.17 -6.39
CA THR A 640 -10.67 -21.46 -6.33
C THR A 640 -10.59 -20.41 -5.20
N ASP A 641 -11.45 -20.45 -4.19
CA ASP A 641 -11.43 -19.58 -2.99
C ASP A 641 -10.38 -20.02 -1.95
N ARG A 642 -9.83 -21.23 -2.12
CA ARG A 642 -8.75 -21.82 -1.30
C ARG A 642 -7.44 -21.99 -2.09
N PRO A 643 -6.24 -21.91 -1.44
CA PRO A 643 -4.96 -21.96 -2.15
C PRO A 643 -4.67 -23.28 -2.88
N ASP A 644 -5.06 -24.43 -2.29
CA ASP A 644 -4.90 -25.75 -2.90
C ASP A 644 -5.76 -25.93 -4.16
N GLU A 645 -6.95 -25.34 -4.17
CA GLU A 645 -7.85 -25.31 -5.32
C GLU A 645 -7.37 -24.37 -6.43
N LEU A 646 -6.87 -23.18 -6.08
CA LEU A 646 -6.15 -22.31 -7.03
C LEU A 646 -4.95 -23.05 -7.65
N TRP A 647 -4.15 -23.77 -6.84
CA TRP A 647 -3.01 -24.56 -7.32
C TRP A 647 -3.40 -25.82 -8.12
N ALA A 648 -4.62 -26.32 -7.97
CA ALA A 648 -5.19 -27.37 -8.81
C ALA A 648 -5.67 -26.79 -10.15
N ALA A 649 -6.39 -25.66 -10.14
CA ALA A 649 -6.85 -24.95 -11.33
C ALA A 649 -5.69 -24.44 -12.20
N LEU A 650 -4.55 -24.10 -11.59
CA LEU A 650 -3.33 -23.67 -12.29
C LEU A 650 -2.40 -24.83 -12.72
N ARG A 651 -2.67 -26.09 -12.33
CA ARG A 651 -1.73 -27.20 -12.54
C ARG A 651 -1.46 -27.46 -14.02
N GLY A 652 -0.17 -27.50 -14.37
CA GLY A 652 0.28 -27.74 -15.75
C GLY A 652 0.13 -26.54 -16.71
N LYS A 653 -0.42 -25.41 -16.24
CA LYS A 653 -0.33 -24.12 -16.95
C LYS A 653 1.07 -23.51 -16.74
N PRO A 654 1.58 -22.67 -17.66
CA PRO A 654 2.84 -21.96 -17.47
C PRO A 654 2.62 -20.75 -16.54
N ALA A 655 2.30 -21.02 -15.28
CA ALA A 655 1.95 -20.00 -14.28
C ALA A 655 2.67 -20.24 -12.94
N LEU A 656 2.75 -19.20 -12.11
CA LEU A 656 3.22 -19.25 -10.73
C LEU A 656 2.31 -18.37 -9.84
N THR A 657 2.21 -18.71 -8.56
CA THR A 657 1.59 -17.88 -7.51
C THR A 657 2.66 -17.37 -6.55
N PHE A 658 2.38 -16.25 -5.90
CA PHE A 658 3.33 -15.56 -5.04
C PHE A 658 2.59 -15.03 -3.81
N ALA A 659 2.85 -15.57 -2.63
CA ALA A 659 2.36 -14.95 -1.39
C ALA A 659 3.10 -13.61 -1.16
N HIS A 660 2.35 -12.53 -0.92
CA HIS A 660 2.82 -11.16 -0.69
C HIS A 660 2.18 -10.52 0.55
N HIS A 661 2.76 -9.40 1.02
CA HIS A 661 2.46 -8.76 2.32
C HIS A 661 2.23 -9.78 3.46
N SER A 662 2.98 -10.89 3.42
CA SER A 662 2.51 -12.20 3.91
C SER A 662 2.44 -12.35 5.42
N ALA A 663 3.01 -11.41 6.16
CA ALA A 663 3.10 -11.47 7.62
C ALA A 663 2.15 -10.53 8.37
N GLY A 664 1.36 -9.67 7.70
CA GLY A 664 0.67 -8.55 8.38
C GLY A 664 -0.59 -7.99 7.70
N ASP A 665 -0.69 -6.66 7.64
CA ASP A 665 -1.78 -5.91 6.99
C ASP A 665 -1.60 -5.87 5.46
N PRO A 666 -2.67 -5.95 4.64
CA PRO A 666 -4.08 -5.96 5.03
C PRO A 666 -4.55 -7.31 5.62
N ILE A 667 -3.94 -8.42 5.17
CA ILE A 667 -4.18 -9.77 5.67
C ILE A 667 -2.92 -10.64 5.51
N ALA A 668 -2.63 -11.44 6.53
CA ALA A 668 -1.47 -12.32 6.55
C ALA A 668 -1.77 -13.64 5.81
N THR A 669 -0.77 -14.24 5.18
CA THR A 669 -0.95 -15.50 4.45
C THR A 669 -1.27 -16.65 5.39
N ASN A 670 -2.31 -17.43 5.07
CA ASN A 670 -2.64 -18.66 5.78
C ASN A 670 -1.67 -19.78 5.39
N TRP A 671 -0.58 -19.92 6.15
CA TRP A 671 0.46 -20.93 5.96
C TRP A 671 0.08 -22.35 6.41
N HIS A 672 -1.18 -22.62 6.80
CA HIS A 672 -1.67 -24.01 6.91
C HIS A 672 -1.63 -24.70 5.54
N TYR A 673 -1.91 -23.95 4.48
CA TYR A 673 -1.68 -24.36 3.11
C TYR A 673 -0.19 -24.22 2.80
N ALA A 674 0.55 -25.33 2.93
CA ALA A 674 1.97 -25.38 2.63
C ALA A 674 2.23 -24.97 1.16
N PRO A 675 3.15 -24.03 0.87
CA PRO A 675 3.38 -23.54 -0.49
C PRO A 675 3.70 -24.63 -1.49
N ASP A 676 2.99 -24.64 -2.62
CA ASP A 676 3.20 -25.64 -3.67
C ASP A 676 4.61 -25.53 -4.27
N PRO A 677 5.41 -26.63 -4.29
CA PRO A 677 6.80 -26.56 -4.71
C PRO A 677 7.01 -26.34 -6.22
N GLU A 678 5.95 -26.43 -7.04
CA GLU A 678 6.00 -26.12 -8.47
C GLU A 678 5.41 -24.74 -8.80
N LEU A 679 4.36 -24.30 -8.10
CA LEU A 679 3.62 -23.06 -8.38
C LEU A 679 4.00 -21.90 -7.47
N GLU A 680 4.35 -22.13 -6.20
CA GLU A 680 4.74 -21.10 -5.23
C GLU A 680 6.21 -21.27 -4.76
N PRO A 681 7.20 -21.27 -5.68
CA PRO A 681 8.61 -21.49 -5.33
C PRO A 681 9.27 -20.29 -4.64
N VAL A 682 8.65 -19.10 -4.70
CA VAL A 682 9.14 -17.83 -4.18
C VAL A 682 8.00 -17.05 -3.50
N THR A 683 8.36 -16.13 -2.59
CA THR A 683 7.42 -15.23 -1.90
C THR A 683 7.99 -13.82 -1.89
N GLU A 684 7.09 -12.83 -1.86
CA GLU A 684 7.45 -11.42 -1.69
C GLU A 684 7.70 -11.11 -0.20
N ILE A 685 8.89 -10.59 0.10
CA ILE A 685 9.32 -10.27 1.48
C ILE A 685 9.45 -8.77 1.76
N ALA A 686 9.22 -7.91 0.76
CA ALA A 686 9.26 -6.46 0.88
C ALA A 686 8.36 -5.81 -0.20
N SER A 687 7.54 -4.85 0.24
CA SER A 687 6.67 -3.99 -0.60
C SER A 687 6.37 -2.65 0.10
N VAL A 688 5.43 -1.85 -0.42
CA VAL A 688 4.95 -0.61 0.23
C VAL A 688 4.33 -0.84 1.62
N HIS A 689 3.82 -2.04 1.88
CA HIS A 689 3.24 -2.44 3.18
C HIS A 689 4.29 -2.66 4.27
N GLY A 690 5.56 -2.90 3.89
CA GLY A 690 6.65 -3.18 4.82
C GLY A 690 7.47 -4.39 4.41
N MET A 691 8.18 -4.97 5.38
CA MET A 691 9.01 -6.17 5.21
C MET A 691 8.40 -7.37 5.94
N SER A 692 8.05 -8.42 5.19
CA SER A 692 7.49 -9.69 5.70
C SER A 692 8.55 -10.76 5.96
N GLU A 693 9.83 -10.44 5.79
CA GLU A 693 10.95 -11.36 6.05
C GLU A 693 11.03 -11.81 7.52
N ALA A 694 11.04 -10.85 8.47
CA ALA A 694 11.15 -11.10 9.91
C ALA A 694 10.81 -9.85 10.73
N LEU A 695 10.41 -10.05 11.99
CA LEU A 695 10.17 -8.97 12.98
C LEU A 695 11.41 -8.11 13.27
N ASP A 696 12.62 -8.58 12.93
CA ASP A 696 13.89 -7.85 13.11
C ASP A 696 14.40 -7.14 11.82
N ALA A 697 13.51 -6.95 10.84
CA ALA A 697 13.76 -6.12 9.66
C ALA A 697 13.83 -4.61 10.05
N SER A 698 14.31 -3.77 9.13
CA SER A 698 14.42 -2.32 9.38
C SER A 698 13.07 -1.58 9.33
N ALA A 699 12.14 -2.05 8.51
CA ALA A 699 10.75 -1.60 8.44
C ALA A 699 9.81 -2.81 8.30
N PRO A 700 9.58 -3.57 9.40
CA PRO A 700 8.68 -4.72 9.37
C PRO A 700 7.24 -4.28 9.04
N ILE A 701 6.47 -5.19 8.44
CA ILE A 701 5.10 -4.93 7.99
C ILE A 701 4.14 -4.47 9.10
N GLY A 702 3.18 -3.62 8.73
CA GLY A 702 2.05 -3.24 9.58
C GLY A 702 1.23 -4.46 10.02
N GLY A 703 0.53 -4.39 11.16
CA GLY A 703 -0.38 -5.45 11.62
C GLY A 703 0.26 -6.82 11.89
N ALA A 704 1.59 -6.93 11.93
CA ALA A 704 2.31 -8.19 11.84
C ALA A 704 1.86 -9.27 12.85
N VAL A 705 1.50 -10.44 12.33
CA VAL A 705 1.08 -11.63 13.07
C VAL A 705 2.33 -12.41 13.53
N PRO A 706 2.55 -12.61 14.85
CA PRO A 706 3.69 -13.38 15.35
C PRO A 706 3.67 -14.84 14.85
N GLY A 707 4.78 -15.30 14.28
CA GLY A 707 4.90 -16.64 13.68
C GLY A 707 4.53 -16.71 12.19
N ASN A 708 4.07 -15.60 11.59
CA ASN A 708 3.64 -15.55 10.19
C ASN A 708 4.67 -14.92 9.23
N PHE A 709 5.84 -14.53 9.73
CA PHE A 709 6.94 -14.02 8.90
C PHE A 709 7.57 -15.12 8.07
N VAL A 710 8.10 -14.78 6.89
CA VAL A 710 8.69 -15.77 5.98
C VAL A 710 9.86 -16.53 6.63
N ARG A 711 10.66 -15.89 7.51
CA ARG A 711 11.68 -16.60 8.30
C ARG A 711 11.09 -17.67 9.23
N ASP A 712 9.92 -17.43 9.81
CA ASP A 712 9.21 -18.40 10.66
C ASP A 712 8.70 -19.58 9.81
N VAL A 713 8.21 -19.31 8.60
CA VAL A 713 7.73 -20.33 7.64
C VAL A 713 8.86 -21.21 7.13
N LEU A 714 10.04 -20.62 6.84
CA LEU A 714 11.25 -21.37 6.52
C LEU A 714 11.74 -22.26 7.69
N LEU A 715 11.57 -21.81 8.94
CA LEU A 715 11.90 -22.60 10.14
C LEU A 715 10.99 -23.84 10.30
N HIS A 716 9.78 -23.81 9.74
CA HIS A 716 8.87 -24.97 9.67
C HIS A 716 9.08 -25.84 8.40
N GLY A 717 10.17 -25.61 7.64
CA GLY A 717 10.63 -26.49 6.57
C GLY A 717 10.22 -26.09 5.16
N ALA A 718 9.51 -24.97 4.97
CA ALA A 718 9.20 -24.44 3.64
C ALA A 718 10.48 -24.08 2.85
N ARG A 719 10.42 -24.19 1.51
CA ARG A 719 11.58 -24.01 0.62
C ARG A 719 11.37 -22.87 -0.38
N LEU A 720 11.01 -21.71 0.17
CA LEU A 720 10.73 -20.48 -0.57
C LEU A 720 12.02 -19.72 -0.92
N GLY A 721 12.08 -19.15 -2.12
CA GLY A 721 13.03 -18.10 -2.48
C GLY A 721 12.42 -16.71 -2.26
N PHE A 722 13.25 -15.68 -2.39
CA PHE A 722 12.85 -14.30 -2.09
C PHE A 722 12.78 -13.44 -3.35
N ILE A 723 11.72 -12.65 -3.43
CA ILE A 723 11.59 -11.45 -4.26
C ILE A 723 11.12 -10.28 -3.39
N GLY A 724 11.31 -9.06 -3.87
CA GLY A 724 10.45 -7.92 -3.49
C GLY A 724 9.64 -7.52 -4.72
N SER A 725 8.56 -6.80 -4.53
CA SER A 725 7.82 -6.11 -5.60
C SER A 725 7.08 -4.91 -5.00
N GLY A 726 6.54 -4.03 -5.84
CA GLY A 726 6.04 -2.74 -5.42
C GLY A 726 4.87 -2.86 -4.45
N ASP A 727 3.91 -3.72 -4.81
CA ASP A 727 2.52 -3.60 -4.31
C ASP A 727 2.03 -2.17 -4.61
N SER A 728 2.39 -1.72 -5.83
CA SER A 728 2.45 -0.30 -6.20
C SER A 728 1.12 0.16 -6.79
N HIS A 729 0.35 0.85 -5.96
CA HIS A 729 -0.96 1.40 -6.31
C HIS A 729 -0.89 2.84 -6.82
N ASP A 730 0.25 3.53 -6.67
CA ASP A 730 0.45 4.91 -7.13
C ASP A 730 0.50 5.06 -8.67
N GLY A 731 0.60 3.96 -9.41
CA GLY A 731 0.83 3.96 -10.86
C GLY A 731 2.31 4.20 -11.27
N HIS A 732 3.24 4.15 -10.31
CA HIS A 732 4.66 4.50 -10.47
C HIS A 732 5.61 3.29 -10.20
N PRO A 733 5.39 2.13 -10.86
CA PRO A 733 6.06 0.86 -10.55
C PRO A 733 7.59 0.96 -10.61
N GLY A 734 8.25 0.33 -9.64
CA GLY A 734 9.70 0.30 -9.48
C GLY A 734 10.38 1.61 -9.06
N LEU A 735 9.63 2.62 -8.63
CA LEU A 735 10.15 3.89 -8.06
C LEU A 735 9.47 4.33 -6.75
N ALA A 736 8.71 3.46 -6.09
CA ALA A 736 7.93 3.81 -4.90
C ALA A 736 8.76 4.30 -3.70
N GLN A 737 10.09 4.11 -3.64
CA GLN A 737 10.94 4.80 -2.64
C GLN A 737 10.92 6.35 -2.78
N ILE A 738 10.51 6.89 -3.93
CA ILE A 738 10.24 8.32 -4.15
C ILE A 738 8.74 8.61 -4.00
N ALA A 739 7.88 7.79 -4.61
CA ALA A 739 6.43 8.07 -4.72
C ALA A 739 5.62 7.78 -3.44
N SER A 740 6.01 6.80 -2.63
CA SER A 740 5.32 6.37 -1.40
C SER A 740 6.25 6.22 -0.17
N GLY A 741 7.57 6.17 -0.39
CA GLY A 741 8.62 6.09 0.63
C GLY A 741 9.22 4.69 0.84
N GLN A 742 8.56 3.62 0.36
CA GLN A 742 9.14 2.27 0.32
C GLN A 742 8.51 1.43 -0.80
N SER A 743 9.28 0.51 -1.37
CA SER A 743 8.87 -0.45 -2.41
C SER A 743 9.51 -1.82 -2.13
N GLY A 744 9.21 -2.81 -2.96
CA GLY A 744 10.10 -3.94 -3.22
C GLY A 744 10.58 -3.97 -4.67
N LEU A 745 11.64 -4.74 -4.97
CA LEU A 745 12.03 -5.15 -6.32
C LEU A 745 12.63 -6.57 -6.33
N ALA A 746 12.48 -7.26 -7.47
CA ALA A 746 13.03 -8.58 -7.74
C ALA A 746 14.31 -8.46 -8.59
N GLY A 747 15.44 -8.92 -8.05
CA GLY A 747 16.64 -9.19 -8.83
C GLY A 747 16.60 -10.61 -9.37
N LEU A 748 16.71 -10.79 -10.70
CA LEU A 748 16.53 -12.08 -11.38
C LEU A 748 17.78 -12.44 -12.21
N PHE A 749 18.32 -13.66 -12.05
CA PHE A 749 19.46 -14.13 -12.84
C PHE A 749 19.02 -15.00 -14.03
N VAL A 750 18.93 -14.37 -15.21
CA VAL A 750 18.32 -14.94 -16.42
C VAL A 750 19.35 -15.19 -17.54
N GLU A 751 19.15 -16.24 -18.31
CA GLU A 751 20.01 -16.62 -19.47
C GLU A 751 19.73 -15.69 -20.67
N SER A 752 18.48 -15.26 -20.80
CA SER A 752 17.95 -14.33 -21.81
C SER A 752 16.82 -13.49 -21.18
N LEU A 753 16.35 -12.43 -21.85
CA LEU A 753 15.31 -11.54 -21.32
C LEU A 753 13.99 -11.80 -22.05
N ASP A 754 13.33 -12.89 -21.67
CA ASP A 754 12.06 -13.39 -22.18
C ASP A 754 11.32 -14.17 -21.08
N ARG A 755 10.05 -14.52 -21.31
CA ARG A 755 9.20 -15.14 -20.28
C ARG A 755 9.71 -16.51 -19.84
N ASP A 756 10.24 -17.34 -20.75
CA ASP A 756 10.77 -18.67 -20.45
C ASP A 756 11.97 -18.59 -19.50
N ALA A 757 12.93 -17.69 -19.77
CA ALA A 757 14.11 -17.52 -18.92
C ALA A 757 13.76 -16.94 -17.53
N ILE A 758 12.76 -16.07 -17.44
CA ILE A 758 12.24 -15.52 -16.17
C ILE A 758 11.52 -16.60 -15.37
N HIS A 759 10.60 -17.35 -15.99
CA HIS A 759 9.90 -18.49 -15.39
C HIS A 759 10.89 -19.51 -14.81
N ALA A 760 11.94 -19.84 -15.58
CA ALA A 760 13.00 -20.73 -15.15
C ALA A 760 13.87 -20.14 -14.02
N ALA A 761 14.11 -18.84 -13.97
CA ALA A 761 14.83 -18.21 -12.85
C ALA A 761 14.01 -18.27 -11.55
N LEU A 762 12.70 -17.96 -11.62
CA LEU A 762 11.77 -18.00 -10.51
C LEU A 762 11.60 -19.43 -9.94
N LYS A 763 11.34 -20.43 -10.80
CA LYS A 763 11.24 -21.85 -10.36
C LYS A 763 12.54 -22.41 -9.77
N ARG A 764 13.70 -21.87 -10.15
CA ARG A 764 15.00 -22.21 -9.55
C ARG A 764 15.31 -21.40 -8.28
N ARG A 765 14.49 -20.40 -7.91
CA ARG A 765 14.77 -19.41 -6.87
C ARG A 765 16.08 -18.64 -7.08
N HIS A 766 16.54 -18.53 -8.33
CA HIS A 766 17.78 -17.82 -8.70
C HIS A 766 17.53 -16.30 -8.74
N THR A 767 17.08 -15.80 -7.58
CA THR A 767 16.49 -14.47 -7.37
C THR A 767 16.98 -13.88 -6.06
N PHE A 768 16.83 -12.57 -5.91
CA PHE A 768 16.99 -11.87 -4.64
C PHE A 768 15.94 -10.76 -4.50
N ALA A 769 15.62 -10.41 -3.25
CA ALA A 769 14.73 -9.31 -2.93
C ALA A 769 15.51 -8.03 -2.61
N THR A 770 14.91 -6.87 -2.87
CA THR A 770 15.32 -5.59 -2.29
C THR A 770 14.11 -4.75 -1.89
N ASN A 771 14.33 -3.70 -1.10
CA ASN A 771 13.30 -2.69 -0.78
C ASN A 771 13.24 -1.54 -1.81
N GLY A 772 13.43 -1.84 -3.10
CA GLY A 772 13.44 -0.86 -4.20
C GLY A 772 14.83 -0.45 -4.69
N ILE A 773 15.89 -0.66 -3.90
CA ILE A 773 17.27 -0.44 -4.35
C ILE A 773 17.70 -1.44 -5.43
N ARG A 774 18.70 -1.07 -6.26
CA ARG A 774 19.17 -1.89 -7.39
C ARG A 774 20.68 -2.23 -7.33
N PRO A 775 21.16 -2.89 -6.27
CA PRO A 775 22.53 -3.39 -6.17
C PRO A 775 22.73 -4.62 -7.08
N TRP A 776 23.98 -5.03 -7.28
CA TRP A 776 24.26 -6.37 -7.82
C TRP A 776 24.64 -7.30 -6.66
N LEU A 777 23.93 -8.42 -6.50
CA LEU A 777 24.15 -9.40 -5.41
C LEU A 777 24.29 -10.81 -5.97
N ASP A 778 25.31 -11.52 -5.50
CA ASP A 778 25.54 -12.94 -5.76
C ASP A 778 26.05 -13.62 -4.48
N VAL A 779 25.46 -14.78 -4.16
CA VAL A 779 25.82 -15.60 -2.99
C VAL A 779 25.90 -17.05 -3.43
N THR A 780 27.01 -17.72 -3.08
CA THR A 780 27.16 -19.16 -3.27
C THR A 780 27.67 -19.86 -2.01
N LEU A 781 27.30 -21.13 -1.84
CA LEU A 781 27.72 -21.98 -0.72
C LEU A 781 28.27 -23.30 -1.26
N ASP A 782 29.56 -23.56 -1.04
CA ASP A 782 30.37 -24.59 -1.70
C ASP A 782 30.35 -24.55 -3.25
N GLY A 783 29.75 -23.52 -3.86
CA GLY A 783 29.55 -23.36 -5.30
C GLY A 783 28.10 -23.59 -5.78
N VAL A 784 27.17 -23.91 -4.87
CA VAL A 784 25.73 -23.85 -5.14
C VAL A 784 25.26 -22.40 -5.01
N GLU A 785 24.51 -21.91 -5.99
CA GLU A 785 24.00 -20.53 -6.04
C GLU A 785 22.77 -20.33 -5.14
N MET A 786 22.49 -19.08 -4.77
CA MET A 786 21.29 -18.69 -3.99
C MET A 786 19.98 -19.21 -4.60
N GLY A 787 19.09 -19.72 -3.73
CA GLY A 787 17.87 -20.47 -4.11
C GLY A 787 18.07 -21.97 -4.33
N GLY A 788 19.31 -22.40 -4.53
CA GLY A 788 19.67 -23.80 -4.77
C GLY A 788 19.64 -24.69 -3.52
N ALA A 789 19.84 -25.99 -3.75
CA ALA A 789 20.00 -26.99 -2.70
C ALA A 789 21.43 -27.57 -2.71
N LEU A 790 22.03 -27.72 -1.54
CA LEU A 790 23.29 -28.45 -1.36
C LEU A 790 23.04 -29.95 -1.60
N PRO A 791 23.94 -30.65 -2.32
CA PRO A 791 23.83 -32.10 -2.51
C PRO A 791 24.11 -32.87 -1.22
N ASP A 792 23.48 -34.04 -1.08
CA ASP A 792 23.60 -34.88 0.12
C ASP A 792 25.03 -35.28 0.46
N GLY A 793 25.36 -35.17 1.75
CA GLY A 793 26.67 -35.56 2.28
C GLY A 793 26.99 -37.05 2.21
N SER A 794 26.05 -37.87 1.73
CA SER A 794 26.17 -39.31 1.52
C SER A 794 26.91 -39.70 0.24
N SER A 795 26.98 -38.81 -0.77
CA SER A 795 27.48 -39.14 -2.10
C SER A 795 29.02 -39.22 -2.18
N ASN A 796 29.58 -40.31 -1.66
CA ASN A 796 31.02 -40.57 -1.64
C ASN A 796 31.56 -41.05 -3.00
N GLY A 797 31.40 -40.22 -4.05
CA GLY A 797 32.20 -40.26 -5.28
C GLY A 797 31.48 -40.50 -6.60
N ALA A 798 31.12 -39.42 -7.30
CA ALA A 798 31.31 -39.27 -8.75
C ALA A 798 31.27 -37.77 -9.12
N ALA A 799 32.29 -37.25 -9.78
CA ALA A 799 32.25 -35.88 -10.31
C ALA A 799 31.56 -35.87 -11.69
N PRO A 800 30.64 -34.94 -11.98
CA PRO A 800 30.07 -34.81 -13.32
C PRO A 800 31.13 -34.27 -14.30
N THR A 801 31.73 -35.17 -15.08
CA THR A 801 32.78 -34.81 -16.05
C THR A 801 32.19 -34.26 -17.34
N ASN A 802 32.08 -32.94 -17.46
CA ASN A 802 31.98 -32.24 -18.74
C ASN A 802 32.45 -30.77 -18.67
N ALA A 803 33.73 -30.58 -18.38
CA ALA A 803 34.47 -29.32 -18.59
C ALA A 803 35.90 -29.66 -19.07
N PRO A 804 36.48 -28.90 -20.00
CA PRO A 804 37.81 -29.18 -20.53
C PRO A 804 38.90 -28.92 -19.47
N ALA A 805 39.86 -29.84 -19.36
CA ALA A 805 40.83 -29.83 -18.27
C ALA A 805 41.92 -28.76 -18.43
N ALA A 806 42.04 -27.88 -17.44
CA ALA A 806 43.32 -27.28 -17.07
C ALA A 806 43.90 -28.13 -15.91
N ALA A 807 45.05 -28.76 -16.15
CA ALA A 807 45.66 -29.66 -15.18
C ALA A 807 46.81 -28.98 -14.44
N ASP A 808 46.73 -28.88 -13.11
CA ASP A 808 47.88 -29.10 -12.23
C ASP A 808 47.48 -29.34 -10.75
N ALA A 809 48.46 -29.64 -9.90
CA ALA A 809 48.37 -29.70 -8.43
C ALA A 809 47.57 -30.86 -7.76
N LEU A 810 47.88 -32.12 -8.11
CA LEU A 810 47.48 -33.29 -7.31
C LEU A 810 48.44 -33.51 -6.11
N ALA A 811 48.23 -32.85 -4.96
CA ALA A 811 49.12 -33.00 -3.79
C ALA A 811 48.54 -32.73 -2.38
N ALA A 812 47.45 -33.39 -1.96
CA ALA A 812 47.18 -33.70 -0.54
C ALA A 812 45.95 -34.63 -0.34
N ARG A 813 46.09 -35.71 0.44
CA ARG A 813 44.95 -36.47 1.00
C ARG A 813 44.93 -36.31 2.53
N PRO A 814 43.98 -35.55 3.11
CA PRO A 814 43.79 -35.50 4.56
C PRO A 814 43.15 -36.77 5.11
N SER A 815 43.32 -37.00 6.42
CA SER A 815 42.74 -38.14 7.15
C SER A 815 41.21 -38.13 7.19
N ALA A 816 40.61 -39.31 7.33
CA ALA A 816 39.16 -39.50 7.47
C ALA A 816 38.69 -39.39 8.94
N THR A 817 38.66 -38.17 9.48
CA THR A 817 37.83 -37.77 10.64
C THR A 817 37.76 -36.24 10.70
N GLY A 818 36.60 -35.65 10.42
CA GLY A 818 36.38 -34.20 10.49
C GLY A 818 35.43 -33.70 9.40
N ALA A 819 34.27 -33.20 9.81
CA ALA A 819 33.35 -32.51 8.90
C ALA A 819 33.99 -31.22 8.38
N ARG A 820 33.90 -30.97 7.07
CA ARG A 820 34.44 -29.74 6.45
C ARG A 820 33.37 -28.66 6.42
N ASP A 821 33.66 -27.51 7.02
CA ASP A 821 32.92 -26.26 6.90
C ASP A 821 32.66 -25.89 5.44
N HIS A 822 31.46 -25.40 5.14
CA HIS A 822 31.11 -24.89 3.82
C HIS A 822 31.90 -23.61 3.52
N ARG A 823 32.26 -23.43 2.25
CA ARG A 823 32.80 -22.18 1.70
C ARG A 823 31.65 -21.30 1.24
N LEU A 824 31.29 -20.32 2.06
CA LEU A 824 30.40 -19.22 1.69
C LEU A 824 31.19 -18.19 0.86
N GLN A 825 30.62 -17.74 -0.25
CA GLN A 825 31.14 -16.63 -1.05
C GLN A 825 30.01 -15.61 -1.26
N ILE A 826 30.28 -14.34 -0.96
CA ILE A 826 29.35 -13.22 -1.12
C ILE A 826 30.03 -12.15 -1.98
N ARG A 827 29.37 -11.76 -3.07
CA ARG A 827 29.79 -10.67 -3.94
C ARG A 827 28.66 -9.65 -4.03
N TYR A 828 28.95 -8.40 -3.71
CA TYR A 828 27.95 -7.34 -3.66
C TYR A 828 28.52 -6.02 -4.18
N GLU A 829 27.78 -5.37 -5.06
CA GLU A 829 27.99 -3.98 -5.46
C GLU A 829 26.78 -3.18 -4.99
N ALA A 830 26.97 -2.39 -3.94
CA ALA A 830 25.92 -1.63 -3.27
C ALA A 830 25.52 -0.37 -4.07
N THR A 831 24.36 0.21 -3.77
CA THR A 831 23.92 1.50 -4.32
C THR A 831 24.53 2.67 -3.53
N ALA A 832 24.32 2.70 -2.22
CA ALA A 832 24.95 3.55 -1.22
C ALA A 832 25.98 2.75 -0.37
N PRO A 833 26.69 3.35 0.61
CA PRO A 833 27.65 2.64 1.44
C PRO A 833 27.02 1.48 2.24
N ILE A 834 27.69 0.34 2.31
CA ILE A 834 27.29 -0.81 3.12
C ILE A 834 27.40 -0.45 4.60
N GLU A 835 26.29 -0.47 5.33
CA GLU A 835 26.25 -0.32 6.79
C GLU A 835 26.53 -1.67 7.48
N ARG A 836 25.85 -2.72 7.03
CA ARG A 836 25.83 -4.00 7.75
C ARG A 836 25.56 -5.18 6.83
N VAL A 837 26.29 -6.27 7.05
CA VAL A 837 26.08 -7.57 6.38
C VAL A 837 25.75 -8.60 7.44
N GLU A 838 24.60 -9.24 7.30
CA GLU A 838 24.06 -10.21 8.25
C GLU A 838 23.97 -11.58 7.58
N LEU A 839 24.46 -12.60 8.27
CA LEU A 839 24.41 -14.00 7.89
C LEU A 839 23.27 -14.65 8.70
N ILE A 840 22.20 -15.09 8.03
CA ILE A 840 21.09 -15.79 8.66
C ILE A 840 21.23 -17.27 8.35
N ARG A 841 21.24 -18.13 9.38
CA ARG A 841 21.19 -19.59 9.25
C ARG A 841 20.16 -20.14 10.21
N THR A 842 19.10 -20.77 9.71
CA THR A 842 18.06 -21.44 10.53
C THR A 842 17.63 -20.58 11.73
N GLY A 843 17.20 -19.34 11.46
CA GLY A 843 16.80 -18.36 12.49
C GLY A 843 17.94 -17.68 13.26
N HIS A 844 19.15 -18.25 13.32
CA HIS A 844 20.31 -17.61 13.94
C HIS A 844 20.90 -16.51 13.05
N ARG A 845 21.16 -15.33 13.63
CA ARG A 845 21.71 -14.14 12.95
C ARG A 845 23.13 -13.84 13.44
N ALA A 846 24.08 -13.70 12.53
CA ALA A 846 25.46 -13.28 12.83
C ALA A 846 25.88 -12.09 11.94
N VAL A 847 26.45 -11.04 12.54
CA VAL A 847 26.92 -9.86 11.81
C VAL A 847 28.36 -10.08 11.32
N VAL A 848 28.68 -9.60 10.12
CA VAL A 848 30.04 -9.57 9.58
C VAL A 848 30.74 -8.27 10.00
N ASP A 849 31.95 -8.40 10.54
CA ASP A 849 32.87 -7.27 10.72
C ASP A 849 33.36 -6.79 9.35
N LEU A 850 32.90 -5.61 8.92
CA LEU A 850 33.23 -5.03 7.61
C LEU A 850 34.69 -4.58 7.50
N LEU A 851 35.33 -4.15 8.60
CA LEU A 851 36.75 -3.82 8.63
C LEU A 851 37.58 -5.09 8.39
N ALA A 852 37.26 -6.18 9.09
CA ALA A 852 37.93 -7.46 8.90
C ALA A 852 37.63 -8.09 7.52
N ALA A 853 36.44 -7.88 6.96
CA ALA A 853 36.03 -8.45 5.68
C ALA A 853 36.59 -7.69 4.45
N THR A 854 36.88 -6.39 4.57
CA THR A 854 37.28 -5.55 3.42
C THR A 854 38.66 -4.90 3.55
N GLY A 855 39.22 -4.82 4.76
CA GLY A 855 40.42 -4.04 5.05
C GLY A 855 40.23 -2.52 4.95
N ALA A 856 39.01 -2.03 4.69
CA ALA A 856 38.70 -0.61 4.71
C ALA A 856 38.57 -0.10 6.16
N PRO A 857 39.23 1.00 6.54
CA PRO A 857 39.04 1.61 7.86
C PRO A 857 37.62 2.17 7.99
N ALA A 858 37.11 2.23 9.22
CA ALA A 858 35.70 2.55 9.51
C ALA A 858 35.25 3.98 9.14
N ASP A 859 36.19 4.86 8.77
CA ASP A 859 35.95 6.20 8.25
C ASP A 859 35.80 6.24 6.71
N ARG A 860 36.05 5.12 6.01
CA ARG A 860 35.95 5.02 4.55
C ARG A 860 34.67 4.25 4.13
N PRO A 861 33.77 4.84 3.33
CA PRO A 861 32.59 4.15 2.84
C PRO A 861 32.95 2.96 1.93
N VAL A 862 32.30 1.83 2.17
CA VAL A 862 32.47 0.59 1.41
C VAL A 862 31.29 0.43 0.45
N TYR A 863 31.55 0.40 -0.85
CA TYR A 863 30.53 0.18 -1.89
C TYR A 863 30.55 -1.23 -2.51
N ARG A 864 31.64 -2.00 -2.28
CA ARG A 864 31.83 -3.35 -2.81
C ARG A 864 32.19 -4.31 -1.67
N LEU A 865 31.59 -5.49 -1.68
CA LEU A 865 32.00 -6.65 -0.89
C LEU A 865 32.42 -7.79 -1.82
N ASP A 866 33.53 -8.46 -1.49
CA ASP A 866 34.02 -9.66 -2.17
C ASP A 866 34.61 -10.57 -1.09
N LEU A 867 33.75 -11.40 -0.49
CA LEU A 867 34.01 -12.09 0.78
C LEU A 867 33.90 -13.60 0.62
N GLU A 868 35.01 -14.32 0.83
CA GLU A 868 34.99 -15.76 1.10
C GLU A 868 35.09 -16.02 2.61
N ARG A 869 34.23 -16.89 3.14
CA ARG A 869 34.20 -17.26 4.56
C ARG A 869 33.90 -18.74 4.74
N ARG A 870 34.47 -19.35 5.79
CA ARG A 870 34.04 -20.66 6.29
C ARG A 870 32.86 -20.51 7.25
N ILE A 871 31.80 -21.27 7.03
CA ILE A 871 30.68 -21.41 7.96
C ILE A 871 30.49 -22.89 8.32
N PRO A 872 30.05 -23.22 9.56
CA PRO A 872 29.81 -24.61 9.93
C PRO A 872 28.77 -25.25 9.01
N ARG A 873 28.84 -26.58 8.85
CA ARG A 873 27.92 -27.31 7.97
C ARG A 873 26.46 -27.05 8.29
N LEU A 874 25.65 -26.96 7.22
CA LEU A 874 24.20 -27.05 7.32
C LEU A 874 23.80 -28.50 7.62
N GLY A 875 22.89 -28.68 8.58
CA GLY A 875 22.21 -29.96 8.83
C GLY A 875 21.03 -30.18 7.88
N PRO A 876 20.47 -31.40 7.77
CA PRO A 876 19.29 -31.65 6.95
C PRO A 876 18.13 -30.70 7.31
N GLY A 877 17.51 -30.09 6.31
CA GLY A 877 16.46 -29.09 6.49
C GLY A 877 16.91 -27.69 6.92
N GLU A 878 18.18 -27.47 7.27
CA GLU A 878 18.70 -26.12 7.53
C GLU A 878 18.84 -25.29 6.24
N PHE A 879 18.83 -23.96 6.39
CA PHE A 879 18.99 -23.00 5.30
C PHE A 879 19.98 -21.89 5.67
N HIS A 880 20.53 -21.22 4.66
CA HIS A 880 21.37 -20.03 4.83
C HIS A 880 21.03 -18.94 3.80
N TYR A 881 20.89 -17.69 4.26
CA TYR A 881 20.82 -16.50 3.41
C TYR A 881 21.60 -15.31 4.00
N VAL A 882 21.77 -14.27 3.19
CA VAL A 882 22.44 -13.02 3.54
C VAL A 882 21.45 -11.87 3.44
N ARG A 883 21.44 -11.00 4.45
CA ARG A 883 20.72 -9.72 4.48
C ARG A 883 21.75 -8.59 4.55
N ILE A 884 21.71 -7.64 3.62
CA ILE A 884 22.67 -6.53 3.55
C ILE A 884 21.93 -5.22 3.64
N LEU A 885 22.33 -4.38 4.60
CA LEU A 885 21.80 -3.04 4.84
C LEU A 885 22.83 -1.98 4.38
N GLN A 886 22.32 -0.93 3.77
CA GLN A 886 23.07 0.24 3.31
C GLN A 886 22.70 1.48 4.15
N ALA A 887 23.61 2.45 4.21
CA ALA A 887 23.50 3.63 5.09
C ALA A 887 22.39 4.63 4.71
N ASP A 888 21.76 4.46 3.54
CA ASP A 888 20.56 5.18 3.08
C ASP A 888 19.25 4.50 3.52
N GLY A 889 19.31 3.32 4.15
CA GLY A 889 18.16 2.48 4.46
C GLY A 889 17.84 1.42 3.39
N GLY A 890 18.62 1.33 2.32
CA GLY A 890 18.52 0.29 1.31
C GLY A 890 18.84 -1.10 1.87
N VAL A 891 18.03 -2.11 1.54
CA VAL A 891 18.19 -3.49 2.00
C VAL A 891 18.07 -4.47 0.84
N ALA A 892 18.91 -5.51 0.85
CA ALA A 892 18.87 -6.63 -0.09
C ALA A 892 18.97 -7.98 0.64
N TRP A 893 18.27 -9.00 0.13
CA TRP A 893 18.23 -10.36 0.68
C TRP A 893 18.45 -11.39 -0.44
N SER A 894 19.48 -12.23 -0.32
CA SER A 894 19.65 -13.39 -1.22
C SER A 894 18.56 -14.43 -0.97
N SER A 895 18.06 -15.12 -2.01
CA SER A 895 17.25 -16.33 -1.77
C SER A 895 18.00 -17.37 -0.93
N PRO A 896 17.35 -18.13 -0.03
CA PRO A 896 18.05 -19.10 0.80
C PRO A 896 18.68 -20.24 0.00
N ILE A 897 19.85 -20.69 0.45
CA ILE A 897 20.46 -21.96 0.04
C ILE A 897 20.09 -23.00 1.09
N PHE A 898 19.47 -24.09 0.66
CA PHE A 898 18.97 -25.14 1.55
C PHE A 898 19.93 -26.32 1.60
N ALA A 899 20.03 -26.98 2.75
CA ALA A 899 20.47 -28.37 2.78
C ALA A 899 19.44 -29.26 2.07
N ALA A 900 19.87 -30.39 1.52
CA ALA A 900 18.99 -31.51 1.23
C ALA A 900 18.42 -32.10 2.54
N GLN A 901 17.34 -32.88 2.44
CA GLN A 901 16.75 -33.59 3.56
C GLN A 901 17.09 -35.08 3.47
N ASP A 902 17.23 -35.73 4.62
CA ASP A 902 17.51 -37.17 4.69
C ASP A 902 16.23 -37.97 4.33
N GLU A 903 15.96 -38.12 3.03
CA GLU A 903 14.83 -38.92 2.50
C GLU A 903 14.87 -40.39 2.99
N SER A 904 16.00 -40.83 3.52
CA SER A 904 16.18 -42.13 4.19
C SER A 904 15.30 -42.34 5.43
N GLY A 905 14.75 -41.26 6.02
CA GLY A 905 13.77 -41.32 7.12
C GLY A 905 12.31 -41.29 6.68
N ALA A 906 12.01 -40.95 5.42
CA ALA A 906 10.65 -40.72 4.92
C ALA A 906 9.95 -42.04 4.52
N GLN A 907 9.68 -42.90 5.51
CA GLN A 907 8.45 -43.68 5.43
C GLN A 907 7.27 -42.75 5.74
N GLU A 908 6.22 -42.84 4.94
CA GLU A 908 4.97 -42.10 5.17
C GLU A 908 4.27 -42.65 6.43
N GLU A 909 4.64 -42.15 7.60
CA GLU A 909 3.61 -41.88 8.62
C GLU A 909 2.92 -40.57 8.21
N PRO A 910 1.62 -40.59 7.84
CA PRO A 910 0.87 -39.35 7.66
C PRO A 910 0.94 -38.53 8.94
N ILE A 911 0.87 -37.19 8.83
CA ILE A 911 0.66 -36.34 10.01
C ILE A 911 -0.59 -36.86 10.72
N SER A 912 -0.39 -37.40 11.93
CA SER A 912 -1.39 -38.21 12.61
C SER A 912 -2.66 -37.40 12.83
N GLN A 913 -3.75 -37.80 12.16
CA GLN A 913 -5.10 -37.41 12.56
C GLN A 913 -5.28 -37.87 14.01
N ASP A 914 -5.21 -36.95 14.97
CA ASP A 914 -5.27 -37.31 16.38
C ASP A 914 -6.62 -37.98 16.69
N PRO A 915 -6.66 -39.28 17.05
CA PRO A 915 -7.92 -39.99 17.27
C PRO A 915 -8.75 -39.40 18.42
N ARG A 916 -8.16 -38.52 19.25
CA ARG A 916 -8.81 -37.85 20.38
C ARG A 916 -9.78 -36.74 19.96
N VAL A 917 -9.83 -36.35 18.68
CA VAL A 917 -10.91 -35.48 18.16
C VAL A 917 -12.24 -36.25 18.01
N GLN A 918 -12.25 -37.59 18.09
CA GLN A 918 -13.48 -38.40 18.14
C GLN A 918 -13.93 -38.77 19.57
N LYS A 919 -14.25 -37.76 20.40
CA LYS A 919 -15.31 -37.74 21.45
C LYS A 919 -15.12 -36.60 22.46
N GLY A 920 -16.18 -35.82 22.70
CA GLY A 920 -16.36 -35.10 23.97
C GLY A 920 -16.97 -33.70 23.84
N GLU A 921 -18.31 -33.64 23.95
CA GLU A 921 -19.17 -32.52 24.37
C GLU A 921 -18.84 -31.08 23.90
#